data_AF-A0A5S4UB71-F1
#
_entry.id   AF-A0A5S4UB71-F1
#
_cell.length_a   1.000
_cell.length_b   1.000
_cell.length_c   1.000
_cell.angle_alpha   90.00
_cell.angle_beta   90.00
_cell.angle_gamma   90.00
#
_symmetry.space_group_name_H-M   'P 1'
#
loop_
_entity.id
_entity.type
_entity.pdbx_description
1 polymer ?
#
loop_
_entity_poly.entity_id
_entity_poly.type
_entity_poly.pdbx_seq_one_letter_code
_entity_poly.pdbx_strand_id
1 'polypeptide(L)'
;MKYAASGLLSVALNSLLLLGSNTAFAATQDVAPVWRGIAFGQSTDVNFATNVLPEKVGVNDVTINGKKLTVNDKADLSAPITIESRGGKIANTHDGLTFFYTQLPANVNFTLQSDVTVEQFGPESDAKPNAQEGAGLLVRDILGVPRQEPLKEGYEEFPAASNMVMNAIMTQDKKSKTEVKMQLISRDGVTQPWGNTNAEITRTSYQEKINLEQTPTFRLKLERTNDGFITAYAPKGSDQWVSKTVKGADLVTHQDKDHYYVGFFASRNAKITISNASLTTSPANTKPSAPFKAETTAPLLQVASSSLSTSDTYPVQARVNYNGTIEVFQNGKSLGKPQQIRAGDYFSLTAKLTQQKSDFKLVYIPGEGEDKTAKETSFSVEKITLADARNLYVSPEGKAGNDGSKNAPLDIKTAINALPGGGTLWLMDGDYSATVIPVSASGNAKGMKTLMPVGKKAVFHGLQLNASYWKVKGIEVTEKSFRIEGSHNQIERVLAHHCDNTGIQVSSNDNVGRPLWASHNLILNSESHSNQDPSKKDADGFAVKMRVGEGNVIRGAFSHDNVDDGFDLFNKIEDGPNGAVMIENSISLNNTSNGFKLGGEGQPVAHQVKNSIAIGNHMDGFSDNFNPGALQVSNNIALDNVRFNFIFRPSPYYGPEKQGIFKNNVSLRTQPGKYDDAVVGRVDASNYFIRNNRAVNSQGKELTTANYQSVAVPAVFSRDEKGNLQLGDFLQKK
;
A
#
# COMPACT_ATOMS: atom_id res chain seq x y z
N MET A 1 67.27 -29.35 30.78
CA MET A 1 68.14 -30.45 30.33
C MET A 1 67.59 -30.96 29.01
N LYS A 2 68.26 -30.62 27.89
CA LYS A 2 69.17 -31.50 27.13
C LYS A 2 68.40 -32.37 26.13
N TYR A 3 68.19 -31.87 24.90
CA TYR A 3 68.88 -32.22 23.63
C TYR A 3 68.06 -33.28 22.84
N ALA A 4 68.01 -33.36 21.52
CA ALA A 4 68.24 -32.47 20.38
C ALA A 4 68.06 -33.31 19.09
N ALA A 5 67.82 -32.61 17.96
CA ALA A 5 68.28 -32.92 16.60
C ALA A 5 67.66 -34.17 15.90
N SER A 6 67.45 -34.23 14.58
CA SER A 6 67.88 -33.39 13.45
C SER A 6 67.20 -33.90 12.17
N GLY A 7 67.00 -33.01 11.20
CA GLY A 7 66.64 -33.37 9.83
C GLY A 7 66.61 -32.13 8.92
N LEU A 8 67.79 -31.63 8.55
CA LEU A 8 67.99 -30.65 7.47
C LEU A 8 67.81 -31.33 6.10
N LEU A 9 67.30 -30.62 5.09
CA LEU A 9 68.09 -30.31 3.87
C LEU A 9 67.39 -29.30 2.93
N SER A 10 68.10 -28.20 2.70
CA SER A 10 68.39 -27.53 1.42
C SER A 10 67.26 -26.98 0.53
N VAL A 11 67.05 -25.67 0.64
CA VAL A 11 66.48 -24.82 -0.41
C VAL A 11 67.59 -24.46 -1.39
N ALA A 12 67.49 -24.93 -2.63
CA ALA A 12 68.34 -24.48 -3.73
C ALA A 12 67.62 -23.37 -4.50
N LEU A 13 68.23 -22.18 -4.51
CA LEU A 13 67.97 -21.11 -5.47
C LEU A 13 68.37 -21.60 -6.87
N ASN A 14 67.46 -21.52 -7.84
CA ASN A 14 67.84 -21.44 -9.24
C ASN A 14 67.01 -20.37 -9.94
N SER A 15 67.72 -19.31 -10.31
CA SER A 15 67.27 -18.22 -11.17
C SER A 15 67.13 -18.75 -12.60
N LEU A 16 65.92 -18.74 -13.16
CA LEU A 16 65.74 -18.70 -14.61
C LEU A 16 64.83 -17.52 -14.95
N LEU A 17 65.43 -16.50 -15.58
CA LEU A 17 64.70 -15.55 -16.41
C LEU A 17 64.06 -16.31 -17.57
N LEU A 18 62.73 -16.31 -17.61
CA LEU A 18 61.96 -16.53 -18.82
C LEU A 18 61.00 -15.36 -18.98
N LEU A 19 61.37 -14.46 -19.90
CA LEU A 19 60.49 -13.47 -20.50
C LEU A 19 59.39 -14.22 -21.25
N GLY A 20 58.32 -14.56 -20.55
CA GLY A 20 57.07 -15.04 -21.12
C GLY A 20 56.05 -13.91 -21.09
N SER A 21 55.69 -13.41 -22.26
CA SER A 21 54.56 -12.52 -22.48
C SER A 21 53.29 -13.09 -21.84
N ASN A 22 52.83 -12.48 -20.75
CA ASN A 22 51.50 -12.72 -20.21
C ASN A 22 50.48 -12.12 -21.17
N THR A 23 50.09 -12.88 -22.19
CA THR A 23 48.79 -12.70 -22.83
C THR A 23 47.75 -13.07 -21.78
N ALA A 24 47.17 -12.05 -21.15
CA ALA A 24 45.94 -12.21 -20.40
C ALA A 24 44.92 -12.87 -21.35
N PHE A 25 44.54 -14.11 -21.06
CA PHE A 25 43.40 -14.72 -21.73
C PHE A 25 42.16 -13.91 -21.33
N ALA A 26 41.74 -13.01 -22.23
CA ALA A 26 40.40 -12.48 -22.20
C ALA A 26 39.45 -13.68 -22.27
N ALA A 27 38.61 -13.87 -21.26
CA ALA A 27 37.45 -14.72 -21.40
C ALA A 27 36.47 -13.98 -22.32
N THR A 28 36.65 -14.10 -23.63
CA THR A 28 35.63 -13.76 -24.60
C THR A 28 34.54 -14.82 -24.46
N GLN A 29 33.36 -14.42 -24.02
CA GLN A 29 32.18 -15.29 -24.09
C GLN A 29 31.81 -15.43 -25.57
N ASP A 30 32.38 -16.42 -26.26
CA ASP A 30 32.10 -16.74 -27.68
C ASP A 30 30.73 -17.42 -27.90
N VAL A 31 29.86 -17.44 -26.88
CA VAL A 31 28.51 -17.99 -27.00
C VAL A 31 27.53 -16.84 -27.19
N ALA A 32 26.88 -16.82 -28.36
CA ALA A 32 25.83 -15.85 -28.66
C ALA A 32 24.76 -15.84 -27.54
N PRO A 33 24.33 -14.66 -27.05
CA PRO A 33 23.34 -14.57 -25.98
C PRO A 33 22.01 -15.23 -26.39
N VAL A 34 21.44 -16.04 -25.50
CA VAL A 34 20.13 -16.68 -25.73
C VAL A 34 19.03 -15.81 -25.16
N TRP A 35 18.12 -15.36 -26.03
CA TRP A 35 17.00 -14.53 -25.64
C TRP A 35 15.74 -15.33 -25.36
N ARG A 36 14.92 -14.85 -24.41
CA ARG A 36 13.68 -15.49 -23.94
C ARG A 36 12.60 -14.47 -23.64
N GLY A 37 11.34 -14.88 -23.77
CA GLY A 37 10.17 -14.11 -23.31
C GLY A 37 9.64 -14.61 -21.97
N ILE A 38 9.21 -13.70 -21.11
CA ILE A 38 8.56 -14.01 -19.83
C ILE A 38 7.54 -12.93 -19.46
N ALA A 39 6.40 -13.32 -18.91
CA ALA A 39 5.51 -12.43 -18.17
C ALA A 39 5.54 -12.83 -16.69
N PHE A 40 5.58 -11.87 -15.77
CA PHE A 40 5.58 -12.14 -14.33
C PHE A 40 5.12 -10.94 -13.52
N GLY A 41 4.81 -11.17 -12.25
CA GLY A 41 4.54 -10.13 -11.26
C GLY A 41 3.11 -9.61 -11.28
N GLN A 42 2.73 -8.91 -10.21
CA GLN A 42 1.35 -8.51 -9.96
C GLN A 42 0.70 -7.73 -11.13
N SER A 43 -0.61 -7.94 -11.32
CA SER A 43 -1.45 -7.39 -12.40
C SER A 43 -1.17 -7.96 -13.79
N THR A 44 -0.27 -8.95 -13.95
CA THR A 44 -0.08 -9.64 -15.23
C THR A 44 -1.07 -10.80 -15.43
N ASP A 45 -2.06 -10.94 -14.53
CA ASP A 45 -3.03 -12.03 -14.53
C ASP A 45 -3.94 -11.99 -15.77
N VAL A 46 -4.49 -13.15 -16.15
CA VAL A 46 -5.27 -13.26 -17.39
C VAL A 46 -6.67 -12.65 -17.30
N ASN A 47 -7.13 -12.24 -16.12
CA ASN A 47 -8.43 -11.60 -15.91
C ASN A 47 -8.30 -10.10 -15.64
N PHE A 48 -7.08 -9.56 -15.74
CA PHE A 48 -6.82 -8.15 -15.48
C PHE A 48 -7.45 -7.26 -16.56
N ALA A 49 -8.53 -6.56 -16.21
CA ALA A 49 -9.34 -5.82 -17.17
C ALA A 49 -9.28 -4.29 -17.02
N THR A 50 -8.16 -3.74 -16.56
CA THR A 50 -8.10 -2.29 -16.30
C THR A 50 -7.87 -1.47 -17.58
N ASN A 51 -8.92 -0.79 -18.05
CA ASN A 51 -8.88 0.14 -19.19
C ASN A 51 -8.41 -0.50 -20.52
N VAL A 52 -8.59 -1.81 -20.68
CA VAL A 52 -8.23 -2.59 -21.88
C VAL A 52 -9.48 -3.04 -22.60
N LEU A 53 -9.35 -3.33 -23.90
CA LEU A 53 -10.46 -3.92 -24.67
C LEU A 53 -10.79 -5.33 -24.13
N PRO A 54 -12.08 -5.72 -24.07
CA PRO A 54 -12.50 -7.02 -23.51
C PRO A 54 -11.76 -8.23 -24.11
N GLU A 55 -11.49 -8.20 -25.41
CA GLU A 55 -10.78 -9.26 -26.14
C GLU A 55 -9.26 -9.29 -25.89
N LYS A 56 -8.72 -8.26 -25.23
CA LYS A 56 -7.29 -8.13 -24.89
C LYS A 56 -6.99 -8.30 -23.39
N VAL A 57 -8.02 -8.59 -22.58
CA VAL A 57 -7.86 -8.91 -21.17
C VAL A 57 -6.88 -10.08 -21.03
N GLY A 58 -5.84 -9.90 -20.21
CA GLY A 58 -4.83 -10.92 -19.96
C GLY A 58 -3.69 -11.04 -21.00
N VAL A 59 -3.65 -10.22 -22.05
CA VAL A 59 -2.56 -10.27 -23.05
C VAL A 59 -1.25 -9.76 -22.45
N ASN A 60 -0.21 -10.60 -22.43
CA ASN A 60 1.17 -10.25 -22.03
C ASN A 60 2.14 -11.12 -22.83
N ASP A 61 2.33 -10.77 -24.10
CA ASP A 61 2.97 -11.60 -25.10
C ASP A 61 4.27 -11.00 -25.63
N VAL A 62 5.24 -11.87 -25.90
CA VAL A 62 6.40 -11.57 -26.74
C VAL A 62 6.24 -12.34 -28.05
N THR A 63 6.30 -11.65 -29.18
CA THR A 63 6.08 -12.25 -30.51
C THR A 63 7.25 -11.95 -31.45
N ILE A 64 7.72 -12.96 -32.17
CA ILE A 64 8.74 -12.84 -33.23
C ILE A 64 8.23 -13.58 -34.47
N ASN A 65 8.22 -12.91 -35.63
CA ASN A 65 7.72 -13.49 -36.90
C ASN A 65 6.31 -14.12 -36.77
N GLY A 66 5.43 -13.51 -35.98
CA GLY A 66 4.08 -13.99 -35.71
C GLY A 66 3.97 -15.15 -34.70
N LYS A 67 5.09 -15.71 -34.22
CA LYS A 67 5.10 -16.73 -33.16
C LYS A 67 5.15 -16.07 -31.78
N LYS A 68 4.17 -16.36 -30.92
CA LYS A 68 4.21 -16.06 -29.48
C LYS A 68 5.24 -16.97 -28.80
N LEU A 69 6.16 -16.38 -28.04
CA LEU A 69 7.18 -17.11 -27.29
C LEU A 69 6.62 -17.63 -25.96
N THR A 70 6.97 -18.87 -25.64
CA THR A 70 6.87 -19.44 -24.30
C THR A 70 8.18 -19.22 -23.53
N VAL A 71 8.16 -19.42 -22.21
CA VAL A 71 9.37 -19.31 -21.36
C VAL A 71 10.50 -20.27 -21.75
N ASN A 72 10.17 -21.35 -22.44
CA ASN A 72 11.13 -22.36 -22.88
C ASN A 72 11.74 -22.05 -24.24
N ASP A 73 11.07 -21.24 -25.06
CA ASP A 73 11.56 -20.85 -26.39
C ASP A 73 12.87 -20.08 -26.28
N LYS A 74 13.72 -20.28 -27.28
CA LYS A 74 14.98 -19.56 -27.48
C LYS A 74 14.85 -18.68 -28.70
N ALA A 75 15.38 -17.47 -28.62
CA ALA A 75 15.41 -16.50 -29.70
C ALA A 75 16.76 -15.75 -29.73
N ASP A 76 16.89 -14.87 -30.71
CA ASP A 76 17.98 -13.92 -30.87
C ASP A 76 17.43 -12.55 -31.29
N LEU A 77 18.32 -11.62 -31.68
CA LEU A 77 17.97 -10.27 -32.13
C LEU A 77 17.90 -10.12 -33.66
N SER A 78 17.88 -11.21 -34.42
CA SER A 78 17.95 -11.17 -35.89
C SER A 78 16.67 -10.70 -36.58
N ALA A 79 15.54 -10.74 -35.87
CA ALA A 79 14.24 -10.33 -36.37
C ALA A 79 13.56 -9.31 -35.45
N PRO A 80 12.64 -8.48 -35.96
CA PRO A 80 11.86 -7.58 -35.11
C PRO A 80 11.07 -8.33 -34.02
N ILE A 81 11.01 -7.75 -32.83
CA ILE A 81 10.33 -8.31 -31.66
C ILE A 81 9.17 -7.42 -31.27
N THR A 82 7.97 -7.97 -31.17
CA THR A 82 6.81 -7.25 -30.63
C THR A 82 6.60 -7.68 -29.18
N ILE A 83 6.49 -6.70 -28.28
CA ILE A 83 6.10 -6.92 -26.88
C ILE A 83 4.77 -6.22 -26.66
N GLU A 84 3.75 -6.98 -26.28
CA GLU A 84 2.42 -6.47 -26.01
C GLU A 84 2.03 -6.81 -24.58
N SER A 85 1.73 -5.79 -23.78
CA SER A 85 1.26 -5.93 -22.41
C SER A 85 -0.09 -5.23 -22.26
N ARG A 86 -0.99 -5.87 -21.50
CA ARG A 86 -2.33 -5.38 -21.08
C ARG A 86 -2.53 -5.51 -19.58
N GLY A 87 -1.43 -5.70 -18.86
CA GLY A 87 -1.37 -5.92 -17.43
C GLY A 87 0.01 -5.57 -16.90
N GLY A 88 0.28 -5.88 -15.64
CA GLY A 88 1.51 -5.50 -14.95
C GLY A 88 1.45 -4.10 -14.36
N LYS A 89 2.50 -3.69 -13.66
CA LYS A 89 2.69 -2.33 -13.12
C LYS A 89 4.17 -2.08 -12.82
N ILE A 90 4.59 -0.81 -12.83
CA ILE A 90 5.89 -0.38 -12.30
C ILE A 90 5.64 0.28 -10.94
N ALA A 91 5.66 -0.50 -9.87
CA ALA A 91 5.39 0.00 -8.51
C ALA A 91 6.70 0.45 -7.83
N ASN A 92 6.59 0.91 -6.59
CA ASN A 92 7.73 1.46 -5.88
C ASN A 92 8.79 0.40 -5.58
N THR A 93 8.35 -0.76 -5.11
CA THR A 93 9.22 -1.83 -4.62
C THR A 93 9.22 -3.08 -5.49
N HIS A 94 8.28 -3.18 -6.43
CA HIS A 94 8.12 -4.37 -7.25
C HIS A 94 7.49 -4.06 -8.61
N ASP A 95 7.53 -5.06 -9.51
CA ASP A 95 7.02 -4.91 -10.87
C ASP A 95 6.07 -6.04 -11.25
N GLY A 96 5.24 -5.77 -12.25
CA GLY A 96 4.60 -6.74 -13.13
C GLY A 96 4.92 -6.37 -14.58
N LEU A 97 5.57 -7.26 -15.32
CA LEU A 97 6.18 -6.95 -16.62
C LEU A 97 5.96 -8.08 -17.63
N THR A 98 5.88 -7.70 -18.90
CA THR A 98 6.22 -8.57 -20.03
C THR A 98 7.65 -8.23 -20.47
N PHE A 99 8.56 -9.20 -20.48
CA PHE A 99 9.99 -8.99 -20.61
C PHE A 99 10.63 -9.94 -21.62
N PHE A 100 11.35 -9.40 -22.60
CA PHE A 100 12.19 -10.14 -23.54
C PHE A 100 13.65 -9.89 -23.22
N TYR A 101 14.39 -10.92 -22.81
CA TYR A 101 15.65 -10.76 -22.08
C TYR A 101 16.71 -11.81 -22.43
N THR A 102 17.95 -11.48 -22.09
CA THR A 102 19.07 -12.43 -21.96
C THR A 102 19.72 -12.28 -20.59
N GLN A 103 20.33 -13.37 -20.09
CA GLN A 103 21.13 -13.37 -18.87
C GLN A 103 22.58 -13.04 -19.22
N LEU A 104 23.23 -12.19 -18.43
CA LEU A 104 24.65 -11.87 -18.53
C LEU A 104 25.35 -12.11 -17.19
N PRO A 105 26.63 -12.51 -17.18
CA PRO A 105 27.39 -12.65 -15.94
C PRO A 105 27.72 -11.27 -15.32
N ALA A 106 27.83 -11.21 -13.99
CA ALA A 106 28.10 -9.98 -13.24
C ALA A 106 29.43 -9.30 -13.62
N ASN A 107 30.37 -10.07 -14.17
CA ASN A 107 31.70 -9.61 -14.59
C ASN A 107 31.77 -9.02 -16.01
N VAL A 108 30.63 -8.76 -16.67
CA VAL A 108 30.61 -8.02 -17.95
C VAL A 108 29.82 -6.73 -17.85
N ASN A 109 30.28 -5.70 -18.53
CA ASN A 109 29.54 -4.50 -18.89
C ASN A 109 28.77 -4.76 -20.18
N PHE A 110 27.73 -3.96 -20.44
CA PHE A 110 26.94 -4.11 -21.66
C PHE A 110 26.52 -2.76 -22.24
N THR A 111 26.26 -2.75 -23.54
CA THR A 111 25.49 -1.72 -24.23
C THR A 111 24.38 -2.39 -25.02
N LEU A 112 23.12 -2.14 -24.63
CA LEU A 112 21.94 -2.54 -25.36
C LEU A 112 21.38 -1.30 -26.08
N GLN A 113 21.19 -1.39 -27.39
CA GLN A 113 20.56 -0.34 -28.18
C GLN A 113 19.55 -0.93 -29.17
N SER A 114 18.56 -0.13 -29.55
CA SER A 114 17.53 -0.53 -30.54
C SER A 114 16.76 0.67 -31.07
N ASP A 115 16.09 0.47 -32.21
CA ASP A 115 14.96 1.27 -32.63
C ASP A 115 13.67 0.71 -32.00
N VAL A 116 12.94 1.51 -31.23
CA VAL A 116 11.68 1.13 -30.57
C VAL A 116 10.53 1.94 -31.18
N THR A 117 9.55 1.24 -31.75
CA THR A 117 8.29 1.83 -32.24
C THR A 117 7.18 1.56 -31.24
N VAL A 118 6.48 2.60 -30.81
CA VAL A 118 5.30 2.50 -29.95
C VAL A 118 4.06 2.40 -30.83
N GLU A 119 3.39 1.25 -30.79
CA GLU A 119 2.19 0.98 -31.59
C GLU A 119 0.90 1.32 -30.82
N GLN A 120 0.93 1.11 -29.50
CA GLN A 120 -0.18 1.43 -28.61
C GLN A 120 0.39 1.78 -27.24
N PHE A 121 -0.17 2.81 -26.59
CA PHE A 121 0.26 3.24 -25.27
C PHE A 121 -0.91 3.90 -24.52
N GLY A 122 -1.11 3.54 -23.25
CA GLY A 122 -2.22 4.06 -22.44
C GLY A 122 -3.56 3.33 -22.63
N PRO A 123 -4.63 3.80 -21.98
CA PRO A 123 -5.97 3.23 -22.10
C PRO A 123 -6.46 3.07 -23.54
N GLU A 124 -7.07 1.92 -23.85
CA GLU A 124 -7.78 1.69 -25.13
C GLU A 124 -9.28 2.05 -25.03
N SER A 125 -9.64 2.75 -23.95
CA SER A 125 -11.00 3.22 -23.64
C SER A 125 -11.00 4.73 -23.41
N ASP A 126 -12.16 5.31 -23.11
CA ASP A 126 -12.27 6.74 -22.79
C ASP A 126 -11.62 7.13 -21.45
N ALA A 127 -11.11 6.16 -20.69
CA ALA A 127 -10.39 6.38 -19.45
C ALA A 127 -9.11 7.23 -19.65
N LYS A 128 -8.70 7.91 -18.57
CA LYS A 128 -7.43 8.63 -18.50
C LYS A 128 -6.27 7.68 -18.15
N PRO A 129 -5.03 7.98 -18.60
CA PRO A 129 -3.85 7.19 -18.21
C PRO A 129 -3.66 7.16 -16.69
N ASN A 130 -3.17 6.03 -16.18
CA ASN A 130 -2.91 5.87 -14.75
C ASN A 130 -1.47 6.27 -14.34
N ALA A 131 -0.64 6.64 -15.32
CA ALA A 131 0.77 6.99 -15.17
C ALA A 131 1.66 5.85 -14.68
N GLN A 132 1.25 4.62 -14.96
CA GLN A 132 2.03 3.39 -14.73
C GLN A 132 2.31 2.63 -16.02
N GLU A 133 1.82 3.12 -17.17
CA GLU A 133 2.14 2.58 -18.48
C GLU A 133 3.59 2.89 -18.85
N GLY A 134 4.32 1.84 -19.20
CA GLY A 134 5.76 1.93 -19.41
C GLY A 134 6.27 0.85 -20.34
N ALA A 135 7.23 1.20 -21.19
CA ALA A 135 7.94 0.26 -22.06
C ALA A 135 9.36 0.77 -22.33
N GLY A 136 10.27 -0.10 -22.75
CA GLY A 136 11.64 0.33 -23.10
C GLY A 136 12.70 -0.72 -22.79
N LEU A 137 13.87 -0.27 -22.36
CA LEU A 137 15.01 -1.14 -22.04
C LEU A 137 15.14 -1.26 -20.52
N LEU A 138 15.50 -2.45 -20.05
CA LEU A 138 15.60 -2.79 -18.63
C LEU A 138 16.82 -3.66 -18.37
N VAL A 139 17.50 -3.41 -17.26
CA VAL A 139 18.36 -4.37 -16.58
C VAL A 139 17.87 -4.57 -15.15
N ARG A 140 17.83 -5.82 -14.70
CA ARG A 140 17.39 -6.19 -13.35
C ARG A 140 18.23 -7.33 -12.78
N ASP A 141 18.31 -7.34 -11.47
CA ASP A 141 19.07 -8.29 -10.66
C ASP A 141 18.54 -9.74 -10.82
N ILE A 142 17.24 -9.96 -10.53
CA ILE A 142 16.60 -11.28 -10.59
C ILE A 142 15.29 -11.26 -11.36
N LEU A 143 14.85 -12.37 -11.94
CA LEU A 143 13.52 -12.49 -12.57
C LEU A 143 12.42 -12.81 -11.55
N GLY A 144 11.18 -12.42 -11.86
CA GLY A 144 10.00 -12.92 -11.15
C GLY A 144 9.65 -14.34 -11.56
N VAL A 145 8.80 -15.01 -10.76
CA VAL A 145 8.24 -16.32 -11.12
C VAL A 145 7.38 -16.15 -12.38
N PRO A 146 7.60 -16.97 -13.43
CA PRO A 146 6.78 -16.91 -14.62
C PRO A 146 5.28 -17.01 -14.32
N ARG A 147 4.49 -16.19 -15.02
CA ARG A 147 3.05 -16.30 -15.10
C ARG A 147 2.67 -17.72 -15.53
N GLN A 148 1.62 -18.27 -14.90
CA GLN A 148 1.14 -19.61 -15.24
C GLN A 148 0.30 -19.57 -16.52
N GLU A 149 0.63 -20.45 -17.47
CA GLU A 149 -0.04 -20.57 -18.76
C GLU A 149 -0.45 -22.03 -19.03
N PRO A 150 -1.75 -22.33 -19.21
CA PRO A 150 -2.90 -21.43 -18.99
C PRO A 150 -3.02 -21.03 -17.51
N LEU A 151 -3.72 -19.93 -17.21
CA LEU A 151 -3.95 -19.52 -15.83
C LEU A 151 -4.65 -20.64 -15.04
N LYS A 152 -4.10 -20.98 -13.88
CA LYS A 152 -4.80 -21.76 -12.88
C LYS A 152 -5.88 -20.90 -12.22
N GLU A 153 -7.12 -21.40 -12.17
CA GLU A 153 -8.21 -20.70 -11.50
C GLU A 153 -7.87 -20.31 -10.05
N GLY A 154 -8.20 -19.08 -9.68
CA GLY A 154 -7.89 -18.51 -8.36
C GLY A 154 -6.41 -18.19 -8.12
N TYR A 155 -5.54 -18.37 -9.11
CA TYR A 155 -4.14 -17.95 -9.06
C TYR A 155 -3.98 -16.57 -9.69
N GLU A 156 -3.18 -15.73 -9.05
CA GLU A 156 -2.75 -14.42 -9.56
C GLU A 156 -1.27 -14.23 -9.16
N GLU A 157 -0.51 -13.52 -9.97
CA GLU A 157 0.93 -13.35 -9.76
C GLU A 157 1.21 -12.45 -8.54
N PHE A 158 2.07 -12.94 -7.64
CA PHE A 158 2.58 -12.16 -6.53
C PHE A 158 3.55 -11.06 -7.01
N PRO A 159 3.82 -10.04 -6.17
CA PRO A 159 4.87 -9.05 -6.42
C PRO A 159 6.21 -9.68 -6.82
N ALA A 160 6.89 -9.11 -7.81
CA ALA A 160 8.25 -9.48 -8.17
C ALA A 160 9.18 -8.28 -7.99
N ALA A 161 9.89 -8.24 -6.87
CA ALA A 161 10.81 -7.17 -6.51
C ALA A 161 12.23 -7.47 -6.98
N SER A 162 12.91 -6.43 -7.47
CA SER A 162 14.31 -6.50 -7.91
C SER A 162 14.92 -5.11 -7.91
N ASN A 163 16.21 -5.02 -7.58
CA ASN A 163 17.01 -3.86 -7.98
C ASN A 163 17.07 -3.81 -9.50
N MET A 164 16.98 -2.61 -10.07
CA MET A 164 16.85 -2.45 -11.52
C MET A 164 17.25 -1.05 -12.01
N VAL A 165 17.55 -0.97 -13.31
CA VAL A 165 17.64 0.30 -14.05
C VAL A 165 16.87 0.16 -15.36
N MET A 166 15.96 1.11 -15.63
CA MET A 166 15.19 1.21 -16.86
C MET A 166 15.56 2.48 -17.62
N ASN A 167 15.66 2.35 -18.94
CA ASN A 167 15.44 3.44 -19.87
C ASN A 167 14.00 3.33 -20.39
N ALA A 168 13.08 4.05 -19.73
CA ALA A 168 11.65 3.87 -19.91
C ALA A 168 11.02 5.00 -20.73
N ILE A 169 10.20 4.62 -21.70
CA ILE A 169 9.12 5.43 -22.25
C ILE A 169 7.97 5.35 -21.25
N MET A 170 7.57 6.48 -20.69
CA MET A 170 6.48 6.58 -19.72
C MET A 170 5.44 7.59 -20.21
N THR A 171 4.18 7.45 -19.80
CA THR A 171 3.16 8.47 -20.08
C THR A 171 3.60 9.83 -19.51
N GLN A 172 3.36 10.91 -20.26
CA GLN A 172 3.74 12.25 -19.83
C GLN A 172 3.13 12.60 -18.46
N ASP A 173 1.82 12.42 -18.35
CA ASP A 173 1.01 12.68 -17.14
C ASP A 173 -0.29 11.84 -17.16
N LYS A 174 -1.19 12.09 -16.20
CA LYS A 174 -2.51 11.44 -16.12
C LYS A 174 -3.59 12.12 -16.99
N LYS A 175 -3.19 12.92 -18.00
CA LYS A 175 -4.10 13.72 -18.84
C LYS A 175 -3.89 13.44 -20.32
N SER A 176 -2.64 13.46 -20.78
CA SER A 176 -2.28 13.29 -22.19
C SER A 176 -2.42 11.84 -22.63
N LYS A 177 -3.15 11.61 -23.72
CA LYS A 177 -3.33 10.27 -24.31
C LYS A 177 -2.23 9.91 -25.32
N THR A 178 -1.47 10.90 -25.79
CA THR A 178 -0.54 10.74 -26.93
C THR A 178 0.88 11.18 -26.61
N GLU A 179 1.10 11.94 -25.52
CA GLU A 179 2.44 12.37 -25.14
C GLU A 179 3.10 11.42 -24.14
N VAL A 180 4.40 11.20 -24.35
CA VAL A 180 5.27 10.41 -23.48
C VAL A 180 6.52 11.21 -23.08
N LYS A 181 7.22 10.67 -22.08
CA LYS A 181 8.52 11.13 -21.61
C LYS A 181 9.52 9.98 -21.54
N MET A 182 10.78 10.31 -21.75
CA MET A 182 11.91 9.42 -21.55
C MET A 182 12.44 9.60 -20.13
N GLN A 183 12.55 8.49 -19.40
CA GLN A 183 12.84 8.50 -17.98
C GLN A 183 13.87 7.44 -17.62
N LEU A 184 14.89 7.84 -16.87
CA LEU A 184 15.74 6.91 -16.12
C LEU A 184 14.96 6.53 -14.86
N ILE A 185 14.70 5.23 -14.70
CA ILE A 185 14.12 4.70 -13.46
C ILE A 185 15.14 3.76 -12.83
N SER A 186 15.49 3.95 -11.57
CA SER A 186 16.36 3.04 -10.83
C SER A 186 15.71 2.63 -9.52
N ARG A 187 15.84 1.35 -9.15
CA ARG A 187 15.44 0.84 -7.83
C ARG A 187 16.63 0.24 -7.12
N ASP A 188 16.84 0.63 -5.86
CA ASP A 188 17.90 0.14 -4.99
C ASP A 188 17.35 -0.24 -3.61
N GLY A 189 18.14 -0.96 -2.82
CA GLY A 189 17.77 -1.40 -1.48
C GLY A 189 16.80 -2.58 -1.43
N VAL A 190 16.49 -3.21 -2.58
CA VAL A 190 15.74 -4.47 -2.60
C VAL A 190 16.67 -5.61 -2.19
N THR A 191 16.28 -6.31 -1.14
CA THR A 191 17.02 -7.43 -0.57
C THR A 191 16.27 -8.75 -0.67
N GLN A 192 14.97 -8.70 -0.97
CA GLN A 192 14.10 -9.87 -1.06
C GLN A 192 13.32 -9.87 -2.38
N PRO A 193 13.06 -11.04 -2.99
CA PRO A 193 12.33 -11.15 -4.25
C PRO A 193 10.84 -10.76 -4.16
N TRP A 194 10.30 -10.68 -2.94
CA TRP A 194 8.96 -10.13 -2.66
C TRP A 194 8.99 -8.67 -2.19
N GLY A 195 10.19 -8.08 -2.07
CA GLY A 195 10.42 -6.71 -1.62
C GLY A 195 10.58 -6.57 -0.11
N ASN A 196 10.92 -5.36 0.32
CA ASN A 196 11.15 -5.00 1.72
C ASN A 196 10.87 -3.51 1.95
N THR A 197 10.77 -3.13 3.22
CA THR A 197 10.66 -1.73 3.65
C THR A 197 11.83 -0.91 3.17
N ASN A 198 11.58 0.37 2.91
CA ASN A 198 12.58 1.39 2.58
C ASN A 198 13.43 1.14 1.32
N ALA A 199 13.06 0.19 0.47
CA ALA A 199 13.62 0.15 -0.88
C ALA A 199 13.22 1.44 -1.62
N GLU A 200 14.16 2.03 -2.34
CA GLU A 200 13.98 3.35 -2.96
C GLU A 200 13.84 3.19 -4.47
N ILE A 201 12.95 3.99 -5.05
CA ILE A 201 12.83 4.11 -6.49
C ILE A 201 12.98 5.56 -6.94
N THR A 202 13.94 5.80 -7.82
CA THR A 202 14.24 7.13 -8.35
C THR A 202 13.80 7.22 -9.80
N ARG A 203 13.08 8.30 -10.13
CA ARG A 203 12.55 8.57 -11.47
C ARG A 203 13.05 9.92 -11.95
N THR A 204 13.90 9.92 -12.97
CA THR A 204 14.44 11.16 -13.54
C THR A 204 14.07 11.28 -15.01
N SER A 205 13.10 12.14 -15.32
CA SER A 205 12.80 12.52 -16.70
C SER A 205 13.99 13.26 -17.29
N TYR A 206 14.31 12.98 -18.56
CA TYR A 206 15.38 13.68 -19.26
C TYR A 206 14.99 14.11 -20.69
N GLN A 207 13.80 13.70 -21.15
CA GLN A 207 13.11 14.28 -22.30
C GLN A 207 11.60 14.15 -22.09
N GLU A 208 10.84 15.22 -22.30
CA GLU A 208 9.39 15.26 -22.08
C GLU A 208 8.64 15.75 -23.32
N LYS A 209 7.31 15.58 -23.31
CA LYS A 209 6.37 16.08 -24.34
C LYS A 209 6.67 15.54 -25.75
N ILE A 210 7.03 14.27 -25.83
CA ILE A 210 7.18 13.58 -27.11
C ILE A 210 5.80 13.12 -27.56
N ASN A 211 5.31 13.63 -28.69
CA ASN A 211 4.02 13.21 -29.25
C ASN A 211 4.19 11.92 -30.09
N LEU A 212 3.53 10.84 -29.68
CA LEU A 212 3.59 9.55 -30.37
C LEU A 212 2.98 9.56 -31.77
N GLU A 213 2.01 10.45 -32.05
CA GLU A 213 1.40 10.55 -33.38
C GLU A 213 2.37 11.15 -34.41
N GLN A 214 3.30 11.99 -33.95
CA GLN A 214 4.32 12.63 -34.78
C GLN A 214 5.61 11.83 -34.82
N THR A 215 5.99 11.26 -33.68
CA THR A 215 7.25 10.53 -33.48
C THR A 215 6.97 9.22 -32.76
N PRO A 216 6.46 8.18 -33.44
CA PRO A 216 6.18 6.89 -32.81
C PRO A 216 7.43 6.01 -32.66
N THR A 217 8.53 6.31 -33.36
CA THR A 217 9.76 5.53 -33.36
C THR A 217 10.95 6.31 -32.80
N PHE A 218 11.72 5.64 -31.95
CA PHE A 218 12.83 6.20 -31.18
C PHE A 218 14.06 5.32 -31.27
N ARG A 219 15.25 5.90 -31.04
CA ARG A 219 16.44 5.14 -30.68
C ARG A 219 16.60 5.17 -29.18
N LEU A 220 16.72 4.00 -28.55
CA LEU A 220 16.98 3.88 -27.12
C LEU A 220 18.29 3.15 -26.87
N LYS A 221 18.99 3.54 -25.81
CA LYS A 221 20.22 2.89 -25.34
C LYS A 221 20.21 2.74 -23.83
N LEU A 222 20.65 1.59 -23.33
CA LEU A 222 20.95 1.33 -21.93
C LEU A 222 22.35 0.71 -21.85
N GLU A 223 23.22 1.31 -21.06
CA GLU A 223 24.62 0.92 -20.94
C GLU A 223 24.97 0.73 -19.46
N ARG A 224 25.66 -0.36 -19.14
CA ARG A 224 26.35 -0.59 -17.87
C ARG A 224 27.83 -0.33 -18.06
N THR A 225 28.40 0.50 -17.21
CA THR A 225 29.83 0.82 -17.15
C THR A 225 30.42 0.31 -15.83
N ASN A 226 31.72 0.50 -15.60
CA ASN A 226 32.34 0.18 -14.31
C ASN A 226 31.81 1.04 -13.15
N ASP A 227 31.23 2.20 -13.45
CA ASP A 227 30.83 3.21 -12.46
C ASP A 227 29.32 3.28 -12.21
N GLY A 228 28.51 2.73 -13.12
CA GLY A 228 27.06 2.83 -13.07
C GLY A 228 26.40 2.59 -14.42
N PHE A 229 25.26 3.23 -14.66
CA PHE A 229 24.45 3.06 -15.86
C PHE A 229 24.21 4.36 -16.60
N ILE A 230 24.03 4.27 -17.92
CA ILE A 230 23.69 5.37 -18.81
C ILE A 230 22.42 4.98 -19.59
N THR A 231 21.37 5.78 -19.45
CA THR A 231 20.18 5.71 -20.30
C THR A 231 20.26 6.79 -21.35
N ALA A 232 19.92 6.51 -22.60
CA ALA A 232 19.88 7.54 -23.63
C ALA A 232 18.76 7.35 -24.65
N TYR A 233 18.36 8.49 -25.24
CA TYR A 233 17.33 8.60 -26.26
C TYR A 233 17.84 9.45 -27.42
N ALA A 234 17.45 9.12 -28.65
CA ALA A 234 17.53 9.98 -29.82
C ALA A 234 16.32 9.78 -30.76
N PRO A 235 15.88 10.79 -31.52
CA PRO A 235 14.94 10.59 -32.61
C PRO A 235 15.44 9.55 -33.62
N LYS A 236 14.53 8.82 -34.28
CA LYS A 236 14.91 7.86 -35.33
C LYS A 236 15.76 8.56 -36.41
N GLY A 237 16.88 7.93 -36.78
CA GLY A 237 17.82 8.46 -37.78
C GLY A 237 18.71 9.61 -37.29
N SER A 238 18.66 9.98 -36.01
CA SER A 238 19.55 10.99 -35.42
C SER A 238 20.59 10.35 -34.49
N ASP A 239 21.81 10.89 -34.49
CA ASP A 239 22.87 10.58 -33.52
C ASP A 239 22.97 11.61 -32.39
N GLN A 240 21.99 12.51 -32.28
CA GLN A 240 21.92 13.48 -31.17
C GLN A 240 21.29 12.82 -29.94
N TRP A 241 22.13 12.16 -29.15
CA TRP A 241 21.71 11.46 -27.94
C TRP A 241 21.53 12.42 -26.76
N VAL A 242 20.36 12.35 -26.12
CA VAL A 242 20.13 12.90 -24.79
C VAL A 242 20.27 11.78 -23.79
N SER A 243 21.09 11.96 -22.75
CA SER A 243 21.40 10.90 -21.79
C SER A 243 21.25 11.32 -20.33
N LYS A 244 21.09 10.33 -19.48
CA LYS A 244 21.09 10.45 -18.02
C LYS A 244 21.89 9.30 -17.42
N THR A 245 22.53 9.54 -16.28
CA THR A 245 23.35 8.55 -15.59
C THR A 245 22.86 8.30 -14.17
N VAL A 246 23.09 7.08 -13.69
CA VAL A 246 22.93 6.68 -12.29
C VAL A 246 24.19 5.92 -11.88
N LYS A 247 24.70 6.16 -10.67
CA LYS A 247 25.91 5.51 -10.16
C LYS A 247 25.60 4.11 -9.64
N GLY A 248 26.65 3.29 -9.54
CA GLY A 248 26.61 1.99 -8.89
C GLY A 248 26.27 0.86 -9.84
N ALA A 249 27.29 0.31 -10.50
CA ALA A 249 27.12 -0.78 -11.47
C ALA A 249 26.83 -2.14 -10.82
N ASP A 250 27.10 -2.27 -9.52
CA ASP A 250 26.77 -3.42 -8.68
C ASP A 250 25.31 -3.43 -8.19
N LEU A 251 24.54 -2.36 -8.42
CA LEU A 251 23.12 -2.25 -8.06
C LEU A 251 22.29 -3.45 -8.54
N VAL A 252 22.61 -4.02 -9.71
CA VAL A 252 21.90 -5.17 -10.30
C VAL A 252 22.52 -6.52 -9.96
N THR A 253 23.35 -6.58 -8.92
CA THR A 253 24.04 -7.81 -8.50
C THR A 253 24.00 -8.01 -6.98
N HIS A 254 22.95 -7.52 -6.32
CA HIS A 254 22.80 -7.61 -4.87
C HIS A 254 22.09 -8.91 -4.45
N GLN A 255 21.05 -9.31 -5.19
CA GLN A 255 20.26 -10.51 -4.93
C GLN A 255 20.86 -11.74 -5.63
N ASP A 256 21.28 -11.59 -6.89
CA ASP A 256 22.11 -12.54 -7.64
C ASP A 256 23.50 -11.93 -7.86
N LYS A 257 24.52 -12.50 -7.20
CA LYS A 257 25.89 -11.97 -7.25
C LYS A 257 26.62 -12.35 -8.54
N ASP A 258 26.11 -13.34 -9.25
CA ASP A 258 26.83 -13.97 -10.36
C ASP A 258 26.26 -13.52 -11.71
N HIS A 259 25.00 -13.07 -11.75
CA HIS A 259 24.32 -12.70 -13.00
C HIS A 259 23.36 -11.52 -12.84
N TYR A 260 22.96 -10.96 -13.98
CA TYR A 260 21.85 -10.03 -14.10
C TYR A 260 21.13 -10.26 -15.46
N TYR A 261 19.94 -9.67 -15.60
CA TYR A 261 19.07 -9.87 -16.76
C TYR A 261 18.83 -8.56 -17.48
N VAL A 262 19.15 -8.49 -18.77
CA VAL A 262 19.03 -7.28 -19.61
C VAL A 262 18.11 -7.55 -20.80
N GLY A 263 17.30 -6.56 -21.19
CA GLY A 263 16.43 -6.68 -22.35
C GLY A 263 15.42 -5.56 -22.52
N PHE A 264 14.28 -5.92 -23.11
CA PHE A 264 13.19 -5.02 -23.47
C PHE A 264 11.92 -5.39 -22.73
N PHE A 265 11.16 -4.40 -22.25
CA PHE A 265 9.96 -4.64 -21.45
C PHE A 265 8.77 -3.80 -21.91
N ALA A 266 7.58 -4.27 -21.53
CA ALA A 266 6.34 -3.52 -21.52
C ALA A 266 5.55 -3.81 -20.23
N SER A 267 4.76 -2.84 -19.79
CA SER A 267 3.91 -2.91 -18.60
C SER A 267 2.66 -2.06 -18.78
N ARG A 268 1.57 -2.48 -18.13
CA ARG A 268 0.20 -1.99 -18.27
C ARG A 268 -0.24 -2.05 -19.74
N ASN A 269 -0.70 -0.94 -20.31
CA ASN A 269 -1.30 -0.91 -21.64
C ASN A 269 -0.28 -0.37 -22.63
N ALA A 270 0.64 -1.22 -23.06
CA ALA A 270 1.68 -0.84 -24.00
C ALA A 270 1.92 -1.95 -25.03
N LYS A 271 2.10 -1.55 -26.29
CA LYS A 271 2.56 -2.40 -27.38
C LYS A 271 3.72 -1.72 -28.09
N ILE A 272 4.87 -2.38 -28.11
CA ILE A 272 6.07 -1.88 -28.78
C ILE A 272 6.63 -2.92 -29.75
N THR A 273 7.23 -2.44 -30.83
CA THR A 273 8.03 -3.24 -31.75
C THR A 273 9.48 -2.76 -31.75
N ILE A 274 10.38 -3.69 -31.45
CA ILE A 274 11.82 -3.49 -31.37
C ILE A 274 12.45 -3.95 -32.68
N SER A 275 13.31 -3.12 -33.26
CA SER A 275 14.08 -3.41 -34.48
C SER A 275 15.50 -2.87 -34.34
N ASN A 276 16.41 -3.31 -35.22
CA ASN A 276 17.82 -2.90 -35.21
C ASN A 276 18.47 -3.05 -33.82
N ALA A 277 18.09 -4.09 -33.08
CA ALA A 277 18.57 -4.32 -31.73
C ALA A 277 19.99 -4.90 -31.77
N SER A 278 20.86 -4.40 -30.89
CA SER A 278 22.20 -4.96 -30.71
C SER A 278 22.62 -4.93 -29.24
N LEU A 279 23.26 -6.00 -28.80
CA LEU A 279 23.87 -6.11 -27.48
C LEU A 279 25.38 -6.32 -27.67
N THR A 280 26.19 -5.42 -27.12
CA THR A 280 27.64 -5.60 -27.02
C THR A 280 28.06 -5.70 -25.57
N THR A 281 29.11 -6.47 -25.29
CA THR A 281 29.63 -6.69 -23.94
C THR A 281 31.12 -6.38 -23.86
N SER A 282 31.59 -5.99 -22.69
CA SER A 282 33.02 -5.84 -22.39
C SER A 282 33.31 -6.32 -20.95
N PRO A 283 34.57 -6.65 -20.60
CA PRO A 283 34.90 -6.99 -19.22
C PRO A 283 34.53 -5.87 -18.25
N ALA A 284 33.92 -6.21 -17.12
CA ALA A 284 33.62 -5.27 -16.04
C ALA A 284 34.74 -5.26 -14.99
N ASN A 285 35.16 -4.06 -14.61
CA ASN A 285 35.90 -3.77 -13.39
C ASN A 285 35.00 -2.92 -12.49
N THR A 286 33.92 -3.54 -12.02
CA THR A 286 32.85 -2.89 -11.24
C THR A 286 33.43 -2.23 -10.01
N LYS A 287 33.19 -0.92 -9.86
CA LYS A 287 33.53 -0.22 -8.61
C LYS A 287 32.43 -0.48 -7.58
N PRO A 288 32.77 -0.95 -6.37
CA PRO A 288 31.79 -1.11 -5.31
C PRO A 288 31.08 0.20 -5.01
N SER A 289 29.76 0.16 -4.91
CA SER A 289 28.96 1.27 -4.42
C SER A 289 29.08 1.45 -2.93
N ALA A 290 28.74 2.65 -2.45
CA ALA A 290 28.43 2.81 -1.03
C ALA A 290 27.24 1.89 -0.69
N PRO A 291 27.24 1.22 0.48
CA PRO A 291 26.09 0.43 0.89
C PRO A 291 24.81 1.27 0.85
N PHE A 292 23.74 0.71 0.29
CA PHE A 292 22.44 1.37 0.29
C PHE A 292 22.03 1.70 1.73
N LYS A 293 21.63 2.95 1.93
CA LYS A 293 21.18 3.45 3.22
C LYS A 293 19.76 3.97 3.08
N ALA A 294 18.81 3.21 3.62
CA ALA A 294 17.42 3.60 3.71
C ALA A 294 17.26 4.98 4.36
N GLU A 295 16.38 5.81 3.79
CA GLU A 295 15.96 7.04 4.46
C GLU A 295 15.31 6.70 5.80
N THR A 296 15.70 7.44 6.84
CA THR A 296 15.11 7.31 8.17
C THR A 296 14.14 8.45 8.42
N THR A 297 13.05 8.17 9.13
CA THR A 297 12.10 9.21 9.51
C THR A 297 12.77 10.20 10.45
N ALA A 298 12.66 11.50 10.18
CA ALA A 298 13.18 12.54 11.05
C ALA A 298 12.45 12.53 12.42
N PRO A 299 13.14 12.88 13.53
CA PRO A 299 12.49 12.99 14.82
C PRO A 299 11.37 14.04 14.81
N LEU A 300 10.22 13.64 15.33
CA LEU A 300 8.98 14.40 15.30
C LEU A 300 8.46 14.62 16.71
N LEU A 301 8.10 15.87 17.02
CA LEU A 301 7.39 16.28 18.22
C LEU A 301 6.07 16.92 17.80
N GLN A 302 4.94 16.33 18.22
CA GLN A 302 3.60 16.88 17.95
C GLN A 302 2.93 17.31 19.26
N VAL A 303 2.52 18.58 19.33
CA VAL A 303 1.71 19.10 20.44
C VAL A 303 0.28 18.55 20.34
N ALA A 304 -0.19 17.97 21.45
CA ALA A 304 -1.50 17.35 21.55
C ALA A 304 -2.40 18.05 22.60
N SER A 305 -2.18 19.35 22.80
CA SER A 305 -3.00 20.20 23.66
C SER A 305 -3.44 21.47 22.93
N SER A 306 -4.64 21.92 23.30
CA SER A 306 -5.32 23.03 22.66
C SER A 306 -4.75 24.39 23.06
N SER A 307 -4.83 25.37 22.16
CA SER A 307 -4.53 26.77 22.48
C SER A 307 -5.60 27.43 23.36
N LEU A 308 -6.68 26.74 23.72
CA LEU A 308 -7.74 27.24 24.60
C LEU A 308 -7.86 26.36 25.85
N SER A 309 -8.13 26.98 26.99
CA SER A 309 -8.45 26.28 28.24
C SER A 309 -9.64 26.88 28.95
N THR A 310 -10.58 26.04 29.37
CA THR A 310 -11.72 26.39 30.23
C THR A 310 -11.43 26.18 31.72
N SER A 311 -10.19 25.81 32.08
CA SER A 311 -9.76 25.54 33.45
C SER A 311 -8.37 26.15 33.72
N ASP A 312 -8.12 26.48 34.99
CA ASP A 312 -6.77 26.84 35.45
C ASP A 312 -5.84 25.62 35.53
N THR A 313 -6.37 24.38 35.46
CA THR A 313 -5.56 23.15 35.39
C THR A 313 -5.48 22.70 33.94
N TYR A 314 -4.28 22.74 33.37
CA TYR A 314 -4.06 22.54 31.94
C TYR A 314 -3.11 21.37 31.68
N PRO A 315 -3.55 20.30 30.99
CA PRO A 315 -2.67 19.22 30.60
C PRO A 315 -1.86 19.62 29.36
N VAL A 316 -0.55 19.78 29.54
CA VAL A 316 0.42 19.90 28.44
C VAL A 316 0.71 18.50 27.91
N GLN A 317 0.34 18.22 26.66
CA GLN A 317 0.45 16.90 26.05
C GLN A 317 1.23 16.97 24.74
N ALA A 318 1.96 15.90 24.45
CA ALA A 318 2.66 15.74 23.20
C ALA A 318 2.86 14.25 22.88
N ARG A 319 3.20 13.95 21.63
CA ARG A 319 3.63 12.61 21.19
C ARG A 319 4.85 12.72 20.28
N VAL A 320 5.67 11.66 20.28
CA VAL A 320 6.94 11.61 19.55
C VAL A 320 7.11 10.28 18.83
N ASN A 321 7.93 10.26 17.78
CA ASN A 321 8.17 9.07 16.95
C ASN A 321 9.46 8.29 17.32
N TYR A 322 10.27 8.80 18.24
CA TYR A 322 11.40 8.08 18.85
C TYR A 322 11.36 8.21 20.38
N ASN A 323 11.90 7.20 21.06
CA ASN A 323 12.14 7.29 22.50
C ASN A 323 13.04 8.50 22.81
N GLY A 324 12.84 9.15 23.95
CA GLY A 324 13.66 10.31 24.32
C GLY A 324 13.16 11.01 25.57
N THR A 325 13.50 12.29 25.70
CA THR A 325 13.05 13.14 26.82
C THR A 325 12.34 14.39 26.35
N ILE A 326 11.33 14.83 27.11
CA ILE A 326 10.65 16.11 26.92
C ILE A 326 10.84 16.98 28.17
N GLU A 327 11.29 18.21 27.98
CA GLU A 327 11.24 19.28 28.97
C GLU A 327 10.17 20.31 28.58
N VAL A 328 9.46 20.83 29.58
CA VAL A 328 8.37 21.79 29.39
C VAL A 328 8.70 23.09 30.11
N PHE A 329 8.52 24.20 29.41
CA PHE A 329 8.65 25.54 29.95
C PHE A 329 7.31 26.26 29.86
N GLN A 330 6.97 27.04 30.88
CA GLN A 330 5.83 27.95 30.89
C GLN A 330 6.33 29.37 31.17
N ASN A 331 6.02 30.32 30.29
CA ASN A 331 6.45 31.71 30.36
C ASN A 331 7.97 31.85 30.61
N GLY A 332 8.76 31.03 29.90
CA GLY A 332 10.22 31.00 30.00
C GLY A 332 10.80 30.26 31.22
N LYS A 333 9.97 29.76 32.15
CA LYS A 333 10.42 29.00 33.33
C LYS A 333 10.18 27.50 33.14
N SER A 334 11.17 26.67 33.46
CA SER A 334 11.02 25.21 33.41
C SER A 334 9.99 24.73 34.44
N LEU A 335 9.10 23.83 34.03
CA LEU A 335 8.07 23.20 34.88
C LEU A 335 8.54 21.91 35.57
N GLY A 336 9.82 21.56 35.43
CA GLY A 336 10.41 20.38 36.06
C GLY A 336 11.58 19.82 35.27
N LYS A 337 12.15 18.71 35.76
CA LYS A 337 13.22 18.01 35.03
C LYS A 337 12.68 17.37 33.74
N PRO A 338 13.51 17.20 32.69
CA PRO A 338 13.14 16.45 31.50
C PRO A 338 12.58 15.06 31.86
N GLN A 339 11.45 14.71 31.27
CA GLN A 339 10.76 13.43 31.53
C GLN A 339 10.98 12.47 30.36
N GLN A 340 11.14 11.19 30.67
CA GLN A 340 11.24 10.14 29.65
C GLN A 340 9.91 9.95 28.93
N ILE A 341 9.97 9.76 27.62
CA ILE A 341 8.83 9.39 26.78
C ILE A 341 9.24 8.25 25.84
N ARG A 342 8.34 7.28 25.67
CA ARG A 342 8.46 6.25 24.64
C ARG A 342 7.81 6.71 23.35
N ALA A 343 8.38 6.31 22.22
CA ALA A 343 7.79 6.55 20.91
C ALA A 343 6.35 6.01 20.87
N GLY A 344 5.41 6.78 20.31
CA GLY A 344 4.00 6.40 20.24
C GLY A 344 3.17 6.73 21.49
N ASP A 345 3.78 6.85 22.67
CA ASP A 345 3.07 7.19 23.89
C ASP A 345 2.70 8.69 23.94
N TYR A 346 1.66 9.00 24.71
CA TYR A 346 1.27 10.37 25.02
C TYR A 346 2.01 10.86 26.28
N PHE A 347 2.83 11.89 26.11
CA PHE A 347 3.32 12.71 27.22
C PHE A 347 2.16 13.51 27.83
N SER A 348 2.14 13.67 29.15
CA SER A 348 1.19 14.56 29.83
C SER A 348 1.81 15.14 31.09
N LEU A 349 1.89 16.46 31.17
CA LEU A 349 2.29 17.22 32.35
C LEU A 349 1.17 18.21 32.72
N THR A 350 0.71 18.16 33.97
CA THR A 350 -0.29 19.11 34.46
C THR A 350 0.38 20.43 34.82
N ALA A 351 -0.03 21.51 34.15
CA ALA A 351 0.38 22.89 34.43
C ALA A 351 -0.76 23.68 35.07
N LYS A 352 -0.42 24.75 35.80
CA LYS A 352 -1.39 25.71 36.34
C LYS A 352 -1.34 27.01 35.54
N LEU A 353 -2.47 27.43 35.00
CA LEU A 353 -2.62 28.71 34.32
C LEU A 353 -2.94 29.80 35.35
N THR A 354 -2.00 30.70 35.60
CA THR A 354 -2.17 31.82 36.54
C THR A 354 -2.47 33.15 35.86
N GLN A 355 -2.39 33.18 34.53
CA GLN A 355 -2.59 34.35 33.67
C GLN A 355 -3.66 34.06 32.62
N GLN A 356 -4.26 35.10 32.06
CA GLN A 356 -5.25 34.98 30.99
C GLN A 356 -4.66 34.32 29.74
N LYS A 357 -3.37 34.55 29.48
CA LYS A 357 -2.59 33.91 28.43
C LYS A 357 -1.31 33.34 29.04
N SER A 358 -0.91 32.14 28.64
CA SER A 358 0.34 31.50 29.05
C SER A 358 1.05 30.91 27.84
N ASP A 359 2.35 31.17 27.72
CA ASP A 359 3.18 30.63 26.66
C ASP A 359 3.88 29.36 27.12
N PHE A 360 3.88 28.34 26.28
CA PHE A 360 4.55 27.06 26.51
C PHE A 360 5.62 26.81 25.46
N LYS A 361 6.73 26.20 25.89
CA LYS A 361 7.76 25.65 25.02
C LYS A 361 8.05 24.21 25.43
N LEU A 362 8.08 23.29 24.47
CA LEU A 362 8.52 21.92 24.66
C LEU A 362 9.86 21.72 23.96
N VAL A 363 10.80 21.10 24.64
CA VAL A 363 12.10 20.70 24.11
C VAL A 363 12.18 19.18 24.16
N TYR A 364 12.21 18.54 23.00
CA TYR A 364 12.33 17.10 22.85
C TYR A 364 13.73 16.72 22.39
N ILE A 365 14.38 15.79 23.09
CA ILE A 365 15.67 15.23 22.71
C ILE A 365 15.48 13.74 22.40
N PRO A 366 15.63 13.31 21.13
CA PRO A 366 15.59 11.89 20.76
C PRO A 366 16.75 11.13 21.41
N GLY A 367 16.45 9.99 22.04
CA GLY A 367 17.44 9.06 22.58
C GLY A 367 17.99 8.06 21.56
N GLU A 368 17.22 7.85 20.49
CA GLU A 368 17.48 6.91 19.39
C GLU A 368 17.31 7.58 18.03
N GLY A 369 17.51 6.83 16.94
CA GLY A 369 17.58 7.38 15.58
C GLY A 369 18.94 7.98 15.26
N GLU A 370 19.16 8.27 13.98
CA GLU A 370 20.40 8.88 13.49
C GLU A 370 20.49 10.36 13.84
N ASP A 371 19.38 11.08 13.71
CA ASP A 371 19.25 12.47 14.13
C ASP A 371 18.84 12.53 15.61
N LYS A 372 19.75 13.00 16.46
CA LYS A 372 19.51 13.23 17.90
C LYS A 372 19.45 14.72 18.26
N THR A 373 19.30 15.59 17.26
CA THR A 373 19.18 17.03 17.49
C THR A 373 17.88 17.34 18.24
N ALA A 374 17.95 18.29 19.18
CA ALA A 374 16.78 18.72 19.94
C ALA A 374 15.73 19.34 18.99
N LYS A 375 14.47 18.95 19.18
CA LYS A 375 13.32 19.55 18.48
C LYS A 375 12.55 20.41 19.46
N GLU A 376 12.33 21.67 19.10
CA GLU A 376 11.58 22.63 19.93
C GLU A 376 10.26 23.00 19.27
N THR A 377 9.22 23.20 20.08
CA THR A 377 7.95 23.77 19.63
C THR A 377 7.38 24.67 20.72
N SER A 378 6.71 25.74 20.31
CA SER A 378 6.10 26.71 21.22
C SER A 378 4.64 26.96 20.83
N PHE A 379 3.80 27.19 21.82
CA PHE A 379 2.39 27.53 21.64
C PHE A 379 1.89 28.37 22.81
N SER A 380 0.83 29.15 22.59
CA SER A 380 0.16 29.92 23.64
C SER A 380 -1.19 29.31 23.98
N VAL A 381 -1.57 29.41 25.25
CA VAL A 381 -2.86 28.98 25.77
C VAL A 381 -3.60 30.19 26.31
N GLU A 382 -4.82 30.39 25.84
CA GLU A 382 -5.73 31.44 26.31
C GLU A 382 -6.84 30.83 27.16
N LYS A 383 -7.09 31.43 28.31
CA LYS A 383 -8.21 31.03 29.16
C LYS A 383 -9.51 31.58 28.59
N ILE A 384 -10.54 30.76 28.54
CA ILE A 384 -11.88 31.18 28.11
C ILE A 384 -12.90 30.78 29.17
N THR A 385 -14.00 31.53 29.22
CA THR A 385 -15.15 31.22 30.08
C THR A 385 -16.31 30.82 29.19
N LEU A 386 -16.97 29.71 29.54
CA LEU A 386 -18.13 29.16 28.83
C LEU A 386 -19.22 28.87 29.86
N ALA A 387 -20.47 28.81 29.40
CA ALA A 387 -21.63 28.57 30.28
C ALA A 387 -21.54 27.21 31.00
N ASP A 388 -21.17 26.16 30.25
CA ASP A 388 -20.82 24.84 30.78
C ASP A 388 -19.63 24.28 29.99
N ALA A 389 -18.44 24.37 30.56
CA ALA A 389 -17.21 23.91 29.93
C ALA A 389 -17.18 22.41 29.57
N ARG A 390 -18.07 21.58 30.13
CA ARG A 390 -18.14 20.14 29.88
C ARG A 390 -19.20 19.77 28.84
N ASN A 391 -20.17 20.63 28.58
CA ASN A 391 -21.26 20.40 27.64
C ASN A 391 -21.41 21.59 26.70
N LEU A 392 -20.74 21.53 25.55
CA LEU A 392 -20.74 22.60 24.57
C LEU A 392 -21.75 22.30 23.46
N TYR A 393 -22.73 23.18 23.30
CA TYR A 393 -23.66 23.14 22.18
C TYR A 393 -23.04 23.80 20.96
N VAL A 394 -23.19 23.16 19.81
CA VAL A 394 -22.62 23.59 18.53
C VAL A 394 -23.71 23.59 17.47
N SER A 395 -23.81 24.63 16.65
CA SER A 395 -24.71 24.64 15.49
C SER A 395 -23.97 25.12 14.24
N PRO A 396 -24.48 24.84 13.03
CA PRO A 396 -23.91 25.37 11.79
C PRO A 396 -23.79 26.90 11.78
N GLU A 397 -24.77 27.60 12.37
CA GLU A 397 -24.82 29.06 12.50
C GLU A 397 -24.20 29.59 13.81
N GLY A 398 -23.57 28.70 14.58
CA GLY A 398 -22.90 29.03 15.82
C GLY A 398 -21.77 30.04 15.60
N LYS A 399 -21.37 30.74 16.67
CA LYS A 399 -20.34 31.79 16.59
C LYS A 399 -19.25 31.57 17.63
N ALA A 400 -18.01 31.93 17.30
CA ALA A 400 -16.87 31.82 18.20
C ALA A 400 -17.04 32.58 19.53
N GLY A 401 -17.74 33.71 19.50
CA GLY A 401 -17.99 34.55 20.67
C GLY A 401 -19.18 34.13 21.53
N ASN A 402 -19.90 33.06 21.16
CA ASN A 402 -21.00 32.55 21.96
C ASN A 402 -20.48 31.77 23.18
N ASP A 403 -21.33 31.56 24.20
CA ASP A 403 -20.92 30.93 25.47
C ASP A 403 -20.99 29.39 25.47
N GLY A 404 -21.43 28.78 24.36
CA GLY A 404 -21.57 27.33 24.21
C GLY A 404 -22.82 26.74 24.86
N SER A 405 -23.74 27.58 25.34
CA SER A 405 -25.05 27.14 25.81
C SER A 405 -25.97 26.76 24.66
N LYS A 406 -27.08 26.07 24.95
CA LYS A 406 -28.11 25.75 23.96
C LYS A 406 -28.70 26.99 23.26
N ASN A 407 -28.75 28.14 23.95
CA ASN A 407 -29.31 29.38 23.43
C ASN A 407 -28.28 30.22 22.66
N ALA A 408 -26.99 30.02 22.92
CA ALA A 408 -25.89 30.65 22.22
C ALA A 408 -24.83 29.57 21.89
N PRO A 409 -25.07 28.72 20.87
CA PRO A 409 -24.16 27.65 20.51
C PRO A 409 -22.87 28.17 19.85
N LEU A 410 -21.76 27.50 20.09
CA LEU A 410 -20.48 27.80 19.46
C LEU A 410 -20.45 27.34 18.00
N ASP A 411 -19.55 27.92 17.20
CA ASP A 411 -19.13 27.27 15.95
C ASP A 411 -18.29 26.02 16.25
N ILE A 412 -18.25 25.08 15.30
CA ILE A 412 -17.59 23.78 15.47
C ILE A 412 -16.09 23.89 15.76
N LYS A 413 -15.38 24.81 15.11
CA LYS A 413 -13.94 24.97 15.26
C LYS A 413 -13.58 25.47 16.65
N THR A 414 -14.31 26.47 17.14
CA THR A 414 -14.11 27.01 18.48
C THR A 414 -14.43 25.95 19.53
N ALA A 415 -15.53 25.22 19.37
CA ALA A 415 -15.94 24.17 20.29
C ALA A 415 -14.92 23.01 20.38
N ILE A 416 -14.40 22.53 19.26
CA ILE A 416 -13.35 21.49 19.21
C ILE A 416 -12.12 21.88 20.03
N ASN A 417 -11.66 23.13 19.88
CA ASN A 417 -10.49 23.63 20.59
C ASN A 417 -10.80 23.92 22.07
N ALA A 418 -12.02 24.35 22.39
CA ALA A 418 -12.41 24.68 23.76
C ALA A 418 -12.68 23.46 24.65
N LEU A 419 -13.09 22.32 24.08
CA LEU A 419 -13.58 21.19 24.85
C LEU A 419 -12.45 20.53 25.68
N PRO A 420 -12.54 20.51 27.02
CA PRO A 420 -11.59 19.79 27.87
C PRO A 420 -11.75 18.27 27.73
N GLY A 421 -10.73 17.51 28.12
CA GLY A 421 -10.78 16.04 28.11
C GLY A 421 -11.92 15.50 28.98
N GLY A 422 -12.75 14.61 28.43
CA GLY A 422 -13.97 14.09 29.08
C GLY A 422 -15.23 14.93 28.86
N GLY A 423 -15.15 16.03 28.10
CA GLY A 423 -16.32 16.84 27.73
C GLY A 423 -17.10 16.25 26.54
N THR A 424 -18.28 16.82 26.28
CA THR A 424 -19.15 16.49 25.14
C THR A 424 -19.45 17.73 24.29
N LEU A 425 -19.30 17.58 22.96
CA LEU A 425 -19.89 18.45 21.95
C LEU A 425 -21.27 17.92 21.56
N TRP A 426 -22.28 18.75 21.83
CA TRP A 426 -23.68 18.51 21.52
C TRP A 426 -24.03 19.23 20.21
N LEU A 427 -24.14 18.47 19.12
CA LEU A 427 -24.43 19.02 17.81
C LEU A 427 -25.94 19.26 17.65
N MET A 428 -26.31 20.50 17.37
CA MET A 428 -27.66 20.83 16.95
C MET A 428 -27.93 20.23 15.56
N ASP A 429 -29.21 20.06 15.21
CA ASP A 429 -29.55 19.53 13.89
C ASP A 429 -29.08 20.48 12.79
N GLY A 430 -28.49 19.94 11.71
CA GLY A 430 -28.08 20.71 10.54
C GLY A 430 -26.85 20.18 9.81
N ASP A 431 -26.42 20.97 8.82
CA ASP A 431 -25.33 20.67 7.91
C ASP A 431 -24.05 21.43 8.32
N TYR A 432 -22.99 20.68 8.60
CA TYR A 432 -21.69 21.18 9.00
C TYR A 432 -20.70 21.06 7.84
N SER A 433 -20.00 22.15 7.55
CA SER A 433 -18.91 22.14 6.57
C SER A 433 -17.81 21.13 6.92
N ALA A 434 -17.04 20.73 5.91
CA ALA A 434 -15.85 19.89 6.08
C ALA A 434 -14.99 20.36 7.26
N THR A 435 -14.76 19.47 8.22
CA THR A 435 -14.17 19.82 9.53
C THR A 435 -12.92 18.98 9.84
N VAL A 436 -11.92 19.61 10.46
CA VAL A 436 -10.73 18.94 10.99
C VAL A 436 -10.74 19.02 12.51
N ILE A 437 -10.58 17.89 13.18
CA ILE A 437 -10.28 17.77 14.60
C ILE A 437 -8.76 17.55 14.72
N PRO A 438 -7.96 18.60 15.00
CA PRO A 438 -6.50 18.54 14.92
C PRO A 438 -5.87 17.76 16.08
N VAL A 439 -4.61 17.34 15.95
CA VAL A 439 -3.85 16.63 17.01
C VAL A 439 -3.91 17.37 18.36
N SER A 440 -3.85 18.71 18.34
CA SER A 440 -3.96 19.58 19.52
C SER A 440 -5.28 19.43 20.27
N ALA A 441 -6.34 18.94 19.63
CA ALA A 441 -7.64 18.71 20.25
C ALA A 441 -7.77 17.31 20.89
N SER A 442 -6.69 16.52 20.98
CA SER A 442 -6.71 15.19 21.59
C SER A 442 -7.25 15.18 23.03
N GLY A 443 -7.97 14.12 23.38
CA GLY A 443 -8.25 13.76 24.77
C GLY A 443 -7.06 13.03 25.39
N ASN A 444 -7.35 12.21 26.39
CA ASN A 444 -6.41 11.22 26.94
C ASN A 444 -7.15 9.99 27.46
N ALA A 445 -6.42 8.97 27.88
CA ALA A 445 -6.98 7.70 28.35
C ALA A 445 -8.00 7.84 29.51
N LYS A 446 -7.93 8.91 30.30
CA LYS A 446 -8.89 9.19 31.40
C LYS A 446 -9.98 10.19 31.02
N GLY A 447 -9.90 10.80 29.83
CA GLY A 447 -10.72 11.93 29.41
C GLY A 447 -10.97 11.89 27.92
N MET A 448 -11.58 10.80 27.43
CA MET A 448 -12.07 10.71 26.06
C MET A 448 -13.13 11.77 25.81
N LYS A 449 -12.98 12.56 24.74
CA LYS A 449 -13.93 13.60 24.35
C LYS A 449 -15.05 13.01 23.51
N THR A 450 -16.26 13.55 23.58
CA THR A 450 -17.40 13.05 22.81
C THR A 450 -17.92 14.12 21.85
N LEU A 451 -18.30 13.72 20.63
CA LEU A 451 -19.05 14.52 19.67
C LEU A 451 -20.28 13.71 19.24
N MET A 452 -21.48 14.25 19.46
CA MET A 452 -22.74 13.57 19.14
C MET A 452 -23.91 14.56 18.95
N PRO A 453 -24.94 14.21 18.16
CA PRO A 453 -26.11 15.05 17.99
C PRO A 453 -26.97 15.12 19.25
N VAL A 454 -27.63 16.27 19.43
CA VAL A 454 -28.75 16.47 20.36
C VAL A 454 -30.03 15.87 19.77
N GLY A 455 -30.26 16.14 18.49
CA GLY A 455 -31.44 15.71 17.74
C GLY A 455 -31.16 14.45 16.92
N LYS A 456 -31.77 14.39 15.73
CA LYS A 456 -31.70 13.22 14.86
C LYS A 456 -30.72 13.37 13.71
N LYS A 457 -30.25 14.59 13.38
CA LYS A 457 -29.53 14.82 12.12
C LYS A 457 -28.43 15.86 12.27
N ALA A 458 -27.18 15.41 12.39
CA ALA A 458 -25.99 16.24 12.22
C ALA A 458 -25.13 15.66 11.07
N VAL A 459 -25.07 16.40 9.96
CA VAL A 459 -24.40 15.96 8.72
C VAL A 459 -23.11 16.72 8.54
N PHE A 460 -21.98 16.03 8.39
CA PHE A 460 -20.71 16.64 8.02
C PHE A 460 -20.41 16.43 6.54
N HIS A 461 -20.10 17.50 5.82
CA HIS A 461 -19.61 17.46 4.44
C HIS A 461 -18.11 17.11 4.37
N GLY A 462 -17.70 16.12 5.17
CA GLY A 462 -16.30 15.72 5.41
C GLY A 462 -15.84 15.88 6.85
N LEU A 463 -15.09 14.89 7.34
CA LEU A 463 -14.51 14.94 8.69
C LEU A 463 -13.10 14.33 8.71
N GLN A 464 -12.14 15.04 9.29
CA GLN A 464 -10.79 14.54 9.50
C GLN A 464 -10.46 14.54 11.00
N LEU A 465 -10.28 13.35 11.58
CA LEU A 465 -9.94 13.14 12.98
C LEU A 465 -8.45 12.81 13.13
N ASN A 466 -7.64 13.87 13.26
CA ASN A 466 -6.21 13.75 13.55
C ASN A 466 -5.95 13.59 15.06
N ALA A 467 -6.93 13.96 15.88
CA ALA A 467 -6.89 13.80 17.33
C ALA A 467 -7.10 12.35 17.79
N SER A 468 -6.54 12.04 18.95
CA SER A 468 -6.76 10.77 19.66
C SER A 468 -7.74 10.91 20.81
N TYR A 469 -8.27 9.79 21.29
CA TYR A 469 -9.20 9.72 22.42
C TYR A 469 -10.48 10.54 22.20
N TRP A 470 -11.09 10.38 21.03
CA TRP A 470 -12.42 10.90 20.71
C TRP A 470 -13.42 9.77 20.53
N LYS A 471 -14.65 10.01 20.99
CA LYS A 471 -15.84 9.26 20.64
C LYS A 471 -16.69 10.12 19.70
N VAL A 472 -16.78 9.69 18.44
CA VAL A 472 -17.67 10.30 17.44
C VAL A 472 -18.88 9.38 17.30
N LYS A 473 -20.08 9.90 17.58
CA LYS A 473 -21.28 9.07 17.65
C LYS A 473 -22.48 9.67 16.93
N GLY A 474 -23.17 8.86 16.13
CA GLY A 474 -24.51 9.16 15.63
C GLY A 474 -24.59 10.26 14.57
N ILE A 475 -23.48 10.58 13.91
CA ILE A 475 -23.44 11.61 12.85
C ILE A 475 -23.53 10.98 11.45
N GLU A 476 -23.89 11.80 10.47
CA GLU A 476 -23.77 11.48 9.05
C GLU A 476 -22.54 12.17 8.46
N VAL A 477 -21.87 11.53 7.49
CA VAL A 477 -20.76 12.10 6.71
C VAL A 477 -21.02 11.87 5.22
N THR A 478 -20.92 12.93 4.42
CA THR A 478 -21.19 12.89 2.98
C THR A 478 -20.23 13.78 2.19
N GLU A 479 -20.22 13.64 0.86
CA GLU A 479 -19.39 14.35 -0.12
C GLU A 479 -17.88 14.10 -0.01
N LYS A 480 -17.30 14.19 1.19
CA LYS A 480 -15.90 13.91 1.49
C LYS A 480 -15.79 12.82 2.55
N SER A 481 -14.73 12.02 2.46
CA SER A 481 -14.43 10.94 3.42
C SER A 481 -14.42 11.38 4.89
N PHE A 482 -14.74 10.44 5.78
CA PHE A 482 -14.31 10.48 7.17
C PHE A 482 -12.91 9.87 7.31
N ARG A 483 -11.86 10.69 7.43
CA ARG A 483 -10.47 10.26 7.62
C ARG A 483 -10.07 10.28 9.10
N ILE A 484 -9.37 9.24 9.55
CA ILE A 484 -8.92 9.07 10.94
C ILE A 484 -7.41 8.78 10.94
N GLU A 485 -6.65 9.68 11.54
CA GLU A 485 -5.19 9.53 11.74
C GLU A 485 -4.81 9.43 13.22
N GLY A 486 -5.72 9.78 14.13
CA GLY A 486 -5.53 9.60 15.56
C GLY A 486 -5.67 8.15 16.02
N SER A 487 -5.30 7.90 17.26
CA SER A 487 -5.36 6.60 17.92
C SER A 487 -6.39 6.59 19.05
N HIS A 488 -6.79 5.39 19.49
CA HIS A 488 -7.70 5.23 20.63
C HIS A 488 -9.05 5.96 20.46
N ASN A 489 -9.53 6.10 19.23
CA ASN A 489 -10.82 6.71 18.95
C ASN A 489 -11.93 5.64 18.88
N GLN A 490 -13.16 6.05 19.18
CA GLN A 490 -14.37 5.25 19.01
C GLN A 490 -15.30 5.94 18.00
N ILE A 491 -15.59 5.26 16.89
CA ILE A 491 -16.49 5.73 15.84
C ILE A 491 -17.74 4.87 15.89
N GLU A 492 -18.81 5.38 16.51
CA GLU A 492 -19.99 4.59 16.86
C GLU A 492 -21.23 5.06 16.11
N ARG A 493 -21.92 4.16 15.39
CA ARG A 493 -23.18 4.49 14.69
C ARG A 493 -23.04 5.72 13.79
N VAL A 494 -21.94 5.78 13.05
CA VAL A 494 -21.73 6.80 12.01
C VAL A 494 -22.24 6.24 10.70
N LEU A 495 -22.95 7.06 9.93
CA LEU A 495 -23.35 6.77 8.57
C LEU A 495 -22.48 7.59 7.61
N ALA A 496 -21.68 6.93 6.77
CA ALA A 496 -20.94 7.57 5.70
C ALA A 496 -21.56 7.22 4.35
N HIS A 497 -21.84 8.21 3.50
CA HIS A 497 -22.45 7.93 2.20
C HIS A 497 -22.10 8.93 1.13
N HIS A 498 -22.11 8.52 -0.14
CA HIS A 498 -21.90 9.44 -1.27
C HIS A 498 -20.63 10.29 -1.13
N CYS A 499 -19.59 9.73 -0.51
CA CYS A 499 -18.28 10.36 -0.43
C CYS A 499 -17.56 10.24 -1.79
N ASP A 500 -16.74 11.25 -2.11
CA ASP A 500 -15.91 11.30 -3.33
C ASP A 500 -14.67 10.38 -3.28
N ASN A 501 -14.57 9.57 -2.23
CA ASN A 501 -13.60 8.52 -2.00
C ASN A 501 -14.14 7.57 -0.90
N THR A 502 -13.29 6.77 -0.26
CA THR A 502 -13.67 5.86 0.82
C THR A 502 -14.56 6.54 1.88
N GLY A 503 -15.62 5.88 2.34
CA GLY A 503 -16.53 6.43 3.34
C GLY A 503 -15.86 6.69 4.69
N ILE A 504 -15.35 5.64 5.35
CA ILE A 504 -14.60 5.75 6.61
C ILE A 504 -13.21 5.12 6.46
N GLN A 505 -12.16 5.93 6.62
CA GLN A 505 -10.78 5.51 6.41
C GLN A 505 -9.89 5.80 7.64
N VAL A 506 -9.20 4.77 8.13
CA VAL A 506 -8.06 4.88 9.06
C VAL A 506 -6.77 4.71 8.25
N SER A 507 -5.87 5.69 8.34
CA SER A 507 -4.57 5.66 7.68
C SER A 507 -3.60 6.62 8.36
N SER A 508 -2.31 6.60 8.03
CA SER A 508 -1.36 7.62 8.51
C SER A 508 -0.51 8.21 7.40
N ASN A 509 0.00 9.42 7.63
CA ASN A 509 0.96 10.06 6.74
C ASN A 509 2.29 9.28 6.70
N ASP A 510 3.02 9.39 5.60
CA ASP A 510 4.30 8.69 5.37
C ASP A 510 5.43 9.19 6.28
N ASN A 511 5.35 10.43 6.74
CA ASN A 511 6.41 11.10 7.50
C ASN A 511 6.27 11.04 9.03
N VAL A 512 5.21 10.43 9.59
CA VAL A 512 5.01 10.41 11.06
C VAL A 512 5.85 9.34 11.76
N GLY A 513 6.27 8.30 11.03
CA GLY A 513 7.00 7.15 11.56
C GLY A 513 6.08 6.12 12.23
N ARG A 514 6.53 4.87 12.23
CA ARG A 514 5.74 3.69 12.66
C ARG A 514 5.14 3.80 14.06
N PRO A 515 5.82 4.34 15.08
CA PRO A 515 5.24 4.47 16.41
C PRO A 515 4.02 5.39 16.49
N LEU A 516 3.85 6.30 15.52
CA LEU A 516 2.73 7.24 15.45
C LEU A 516 1.63 6.84 14.46
N TRP A 517 1.72 5.65 13.86
CA TRP A 517 0.64 5.14 13.00
C TRP A 517 -0.66 4.96 13.80
N ALA A 518 -1.77 5.33 13.17
CA ALA A 518 -3.12 5.26 13.73
C ALA A 518 -3.41 3.85 14.25
N SER A 519 -3.71 3.74 15.54
CA SER A 519 -3.76 2.47 16.27
C SER A 519 -4.90 2.45 17.28
N HIS A 520 -5.34 1.25 17.66
CA HIS A 520 -6.35 1.06 18.71
C HIS A 520 -7.67 1.81 18.50
N ASN A 521 -8.05 2.09 17.25
CA ASN A 521 -9.35 2.67 16.93
C ASN A 521 -10.43 1.58 16.88
N LEU A 522 -11.63 1.91 17.34
CA LEU A 522 -12.81 1.05 17.25
C LEU A 522 -13.88 1.70 16.37
N ILE A 523 -14.14 1.12 15.21
CA ILE A 523 -15.32 1.44 14.40
C ILE A 523 -16.42 0.46 14.79
N LEU A 524 -17.55 0.97 15.30
CA LEU A 524 -18.58 0.18 15.95
C LEU A 524 -19.98 0.50 15.41
N ASN A 525 -20.66 -0.50 14.87
CA ASN A 525 -22.05 -0.40 14.42
C ASN A 525 -22.30 0.75 13.43
N SER A 526 -21.28 1.07 12.63
CA SER A 526 -21.33 2.11 11.60
C SER A 526 -21.76 1.53 10.25
N GLU A 527 -22.19 2.40 9.35
CA GLU A 527 -22.66 2.07 8.02
C GLU A 527 -21.93 2.93 6.98
N SER A 528 -21.59 2.33 5.84
CA SER A 528 -20.89 3.04 4.77
C SER A 528 -21.35 2.58 3.39
N HIS A 529 -21.92 3.48 2.58
CA HIS A 529 -22.51 3.08 1.31
C HIS A 529 -22.44 4.11 0.17
N SER A 530 -22.61 3.63 -1.06
CA SER A 530 -22.73 4.49 -2.25
C SER A 530 -21.56 5.47 -2.42
N ASN A 531 -20.39 5.13 -1.89
CA ASN A 531 -19.18 5.93 -2.03
C ASN A 531 -18.56 5.70 -3.41
N GLN A 532 -18.16 6.79 -4.07
CA GLN A 532 -17.68 6.71 -5.44
C GLN A 532 -16.63 7.80 -5.72
N ASP A 533 -15.41 7.37 -6.05
CA ASP A 533 -14.38 8.27 -6.57
C ASP A 533 -14.53 8.48 -8.09
N PRO A 534 -13.98 9.58 -8.64
CA PRO A 534 -14.09 9.85 -10.08
C PRO A 534 -13.52 8.77 -11.00
N SER A 535 -12.54 7.98 -10.52
CA SER A 535 -11.93 6.90 -11.29
C SER A 535 -12.66 5.57 -11.16
N LYS A 536 -13.60 5.47 -10.20
CA LYS A 536 -14.42 4.29 -9.87
C LYS A 536 -13.57 3.07 -9.49
N LYS A 537 -12.53 3.29 -8.67
CA LYS A 537 -11.51 2.28 -8.37
C LYS A 537 -10.98 2.31 -6.94
N ASP A 538 -11.28 3.34 -6.16
CA ASP A 538 -10.59 3.58 -4.87
C ASP A 538 -11.56 3.89 -3.70
N ALA A 539 -12.87 4.04 -3.96
CA ALA A 539 -13.84 4.38 -2.92
C ALA A 539 -14.47 3.14 -2.27
N ASP A 540 -13.90 2.76 -1.13
CA ASP A 540 -14.39 1.68 -0.28
C ASP A 540 -15.49 2.13 0.68
N GLY A 541 -16.20 1.18 1.28
CA GLY A 541 -17.03 1.46 2.46
C GLY A 541 -16.17 1.79 3.68
N PHE A 542 -15.34 0.84 4.10
CA PHE A 542 -14.43 0.98 5.23
C PHE A 542 -13.01 0.62 4.83
N ALA A 543 -12.03 1.46 5.19
CA ALA A 543 -10.63 1.13 4.97
C ALA A 543 -9.79 1.34 6.24
N VAL A 544 -8.91 0.37 6.53
CA VAL A 544 -7.88 0.48 7.58
C VAL A 544 -6.57 0.08 6.92
N LYS A 545 -6.02 1.04 6.16
CA LYS A 545 -5.00 0.81 5.13
C LYS A 545 -3.91 1.88 5.17
N MET A 546 -2.77 1.57 4.55
CA MET A 546 -1.64 2.49 4.40
C MET A 546 -1.11 3.07 5.73
N ARG A 547 -0.13 2.38 6.33
CA ARG A 547 0.56 2.81 7.57
C ARG A 547 -0.38 2.88 8.76
N VAL A 548 -0.96 1.74 9.14
CA VAL A 548 -1.80 1.62 10.34
C VAL A 548 -1.12 0.77 11.40
N GLY A 549 -1.22 1.20 12.64
CA GLY A 549 -0.68 0.48 13.79
C GLY A 549 -1.56 -0.67 14.26
N GLU A 550 -1.17 -1.29 15.37
CA GLU A 550 -1.86 -2.45 15.93
C GLU A 550 -3.24 -2.09 16.55
N GLY A 551 -4.07 -3.12 16.71
CA GLY A 551 -5.26 -3.07 17.56
C GLY A 551 -6.45 -2.30 17.02
N ASN A 552 -6.44 -1.92 15.73
CA ASN A 552 -7.62 -1.36 15.07
C ASN A 552 -8.70 -2.45 14.88
N VAL A 553 -9.95 -2.11 15.17
CA VAL A 553 -11.10 -3.04 15.12
C VAL A 553 -12.27 -2.41 14.38
N ILE A 554 -12.88 -3.18 13.48
CA ILE A 554 -14.17 -2.87 12.86
C ILE A 554 -15.19 -3.91 13.34
N ARG A 555 -16.26 -3.48 14.00
CA ARG A 555 -17.26 -4.37 14.61
C ARG A 555 -18.67 -3.96 14.25
N GLY A 556 -19.51 -4.91 13.84
CA GLY A 556 -20.93 -4.65 13.61
C GLY A 556 -21.20 -3.73 12.41
N ALA A 557 -20.22 -3.57 11.51
CA ALA A 557 -20.29 -2.61 10.42
C ALA A 557 -21.13 -3.15 9.27
N PHE A 558 -21.81 -2.26 8.56
CA PHE A 558 -22.56 -2.60 7.35
C PHE A 558 -22.04 -1.78 6.16
N SER A 559 -21.56 -2.47 5.13
CA SER A 559 -20.96 -1.85 3.94
C SER A 559 -21.72 -2.28 2.69
N HIS A 560 -22.20 -1.34 1.88
CA HIS A 560 -22.92 -1.71 0.66
C HIS A 560 -22.85 -0.70 -0.49
N ASP A 561 -23.03 -1.18 -1.71
CA ASP A 561 -23.14 -0.35 -2.92
C ASP A 561 -21.96 0.62 -3.15
N ASN A 562 -20.77 0.31 -2.62
CA ASN A 562 -19.56 1.10 -2.87
C ASN A 562 -18.94 0.72 -4.22
N VAL A 563 -18.23 1.67 -4.85
CA VAL A 563 -17.65 1.46 -6.18
C VAL A 563 -16.38 0.60 -6.17
N ASP A 564 -15.68 0.50 -5.04
CA ASP A 564 -14.59 -0.48 -4.85
C ASP A 564 -15.01 -1.50 -3.78
N ASP A 565 -14.29 -1.64 -2.67
CA ASP A 565 -14.52 -2.73 -1.72
C ASP A 565 -15.49 -2.37 -0.59
N GLY A 566 -16.10 -3.39 0.01
CA GLY A 566 -16.82 -3.22 1.26
C GLY A 566 -15.89 -2.89 2.44
N PHE A 567 -14.79 -3.65 2.55
CA PHE A 567 -13.75 -3.50 3.56
C PHE A 567 -12.36 -3.67 2.94
N ASP A 568 -11.47 -2.68 3.08
CA ASP A 568 -10.11 -2.68 2.51
C ASP A 568 -9.00 -2.56 3.57
N LEU A 569 -8.13 -3.57 3.63
CA LEU A 569 -6.94 -3.63 4.48
C LEU A 569 -5.62 -3.50 3.70
N PHE A 570 -5.65 -2.87 2.53
CA PHE A 570 -4.51 -2.72 1.64
C PHE A 570 -3.25 -2.19 2.34
N ASN A 571 -2.10 -2.72 1.90
CA ASN A 571 -0.81 -2.30 2.37
C ASN A 571 0.23 -2.33 1.24
N LYS A 572 1.25 -1.48 1.37
CA LYS A 572 2.37 -1.42 0.43
C LYS A 572 3.61 -2.06 1.05
N ILE A 573 4.45 -2.66 0.22
CA ILE A 573 5.70 -3.29 0.68
C ILE A 573 6.67 -2.23 1.23
N GLU A 574 6.77 -1.05 0.61
CA GLU A 574 7.69 0.02 1.06
C GLU A 574 7.39 0.53 2.47
N ASP A 575 6.12 0.57 2.86
CA ASP A 575 5.68 1.00 4.19
C ASP A 575 6.00 -0.07 5.25
N GLY A 576 6.10 -1.34 4.84
CA GLY A 576 6.22 -2.50 5.73
C GLY A 576 4.88 -2.99 6.21
N PRO A 577 4.84 -4.06 7.03
CA PRO A 577 3.57 -4.65 7.46
C PRO A 577 2.73 -3.62 8.24
N ASN A 578 1.44 -3.51 7.92
CA ASN A 578 0.47 -2.88 8.80
C ASN A 578 0.33 -3.69 10.11
N GLY A 579 -0.21 -3.05 11.15
CA GLY A 579 -0.70 -3.76 12.32
C GLY A 579 -1.89 -4.65 11.97
N ALA A 580 -2.08 -5.71 12.75
CA ALA A 580 -3.17 -6.66 12.53
C ALA A 580 -4.53 -6.02 12.89
N VAL A 581 -5.36 -5.82 11.87
CA VAL A 581 -6.76 -5.39 11.99
C VAL A 581 -7.69 -6.59 12.24
N MET A 582 -8.69 -6.39 13.10
CA MET A 582 -9.80 -7.33 13.32
C MET A 582 -11.10 -6.77 12.75
N ILE A 583 -11.80 -7.56 11.94
CA ILE A 583 -13.16 -7.31 11.47
C ILE A 583 -14.07 -8.38 12.06
N GLU A 584 -15.15 -7.98 12.76
CA GLU A 584 -16.08 -8.96 13.34
C GLU A 584 -17.55 -8.54 13.29
N ASN A 585 -18.45 -9.51 13.13
CA ASN A 585 -19.90 -9.29 13.12
C ASN A 585 -20.36 -8.28 12.05
N SER A 586 -19.69 -8.24 10.90
CA SER A 586 -19.93 -7.21 9.86
C SER A 586 -20.55 -7.81 8.60
N ILE A 587 -21.29 -7.00 7.85
CA ILE A 587 -21.93 -7.40 6.59
C ILE A 587 -21.39 -6.55 5.44
N SER A 588 -21.09 -7.19 4.32
CA SER A 588 -20.70 -6.57 3.05
C SER A 588 -21.66 -7.01 1.95
N LEU A 589 -22.35 -6.06 1.29
CA LEU A 589 -23.40 -6.33 0.32
C LEU A 589 -23.23 -5.52 -0.98
N ASN A 590 -23.26 -6.17 -2.14
CA ASN A 590 -23.39 -5.51 -3.45
C ASN A 590 -22.36 -4.40 -3.74
N ASN A 591 -21.14 -4.52 -3.21
CA ASN A 591 -20.04 -3.64 -3.63
C ASN A 591 -19.55 -4.08 -5.02
N THR A 592 -19.06 -3.12 -5.82
CA THR A 592 -18.60 -3.41 -7.19
C THR A 592 -17.33 -4.25 -7.22
N SER A 593 -16.54 -4.22 -6.14
CA SER A 593 -15.30 -5.00 -5.99
C SER A 593 -15.49 -6.12 -4.95
N ASN A 594 -14.58 -6.25 -3.99
CA ASN A 594 -14.61 -7.31 -2.99
C ASN A 594 -15.54 -6.96 -1.82
N GLY A 595 -16.03 -8.00 -1.15
CA GLY A 595 -16.70 -7.88 0.13
C GLY A 595 -15.72 -7.50 1.23
N PHE A 596 -14.68 -8.33 1.42
CA PHE A 596 -13.61 -8.15 2.40
C PHE A 596 -12.23 -8.39 1.74
N LYS A 597 -11.49 -7.32 1.48
CA LYS A 597 -10.10 -7.33 0.99
C LYS A 597 -9.13 -7.32 2.17
N LEU A 598 -8.47 -8.45 2.43
CA LEU A 598 -7.70 -8.71 3.67
C LEU A 598 -6.18 -8.49 3.52
N GLY A 599 -5.77 -7.57 2.65
CA GLY A 599 -4.38 -7.12 2.57
C GLY A 599 -4.00 -6.56 1.21
N GLY A 600 -2.71 -6.62 0.85
CA GLY A 600 -2.19 -6.06 -0.39
C GLY A 600 -0.72 -6.38 -0.63
N GLU A 601 -0.33 -6.35 -1.90
CA GLU A 601 1.05 -6.38 -2.39
C GLU A 601 1.96 -7.43 -1.72
N GLY A 602 1.50 -8.67 -1.50
CA GLY A 602 2.41 -9.72 -1.01
C GLY A 602 2.83 -9.58 0.45
N GLN A 603 2.37 -8.55 1.18
CA GLN A 603 2.86 -8.25 2.51
C GLN A 603 2.16 -9.11 3.57
N PRO A 604 2.88 -10.00 4.29
CA PRO A 604 2.27 -10.85 5.30
C PRO A 604 1.80 -10.05 6.52
N VAL A 605 0.49 -10.04 6.76
CA VAL A 605 -0.12 -9.50 7.98
C VAL A 605 -1.23 -10.45 8.45
N ALA A 606 -1.22 -10.82 9.73
CA ALA A 606 -2.19 -11.76 10.30
C ALA A 606 -3.52 -11.07 10.67
N HIS A 607 -4.18 -10.45 9.69
CA HIS A 607 -5.53 -9.89 9.86
C HIS A 607 -6.54 -10.96 10.26
N GLN A 608 -7.63 -10.52 10.89
CA GLN A 608 -8.67 -11.40 11.40
C GLN A 608 -10.02 -10.98 10.87
N VAL A 609 -10.79 -11.92 10.34
CA VAL A 609 -12.20 -11.72 9.99
C VAL A 609 -13.03 -12.86 10.55
N LYS A 610 -14.04 -12.51 11.35
CA LYS A 610 -14.91 -13.52 11.96
C LYS A 610 -16.36 -13.11 12.09
N ASN A 611 -17.25 -14.09 12.05
CA ASN A 611 -18.68 -13.87 12.22
C ASN A 611 -19.26 -12.85 11.22
N SER A 612 -18.66 -12.75 10.03
CA SER A 612 -19.02 -11.75 9.01
C SER A 612 -19.69 -12.40 7.80
N ILE A 613 -20.44 -11.59 7.06
CA ILE A 613 -21.25 -12.06 5.92
C ILE A 613 -20.91 -11.25 4.66
N ALA A 614 -20.56 -11.92 3.56
CA ALA A 614 -20.31 -11.30 2.25
C ALA A 614 -21.38 -11.74 1.24
N ILE A 615 -22.11 -10.79 0.66
CA ILE A 615 -23.30 -11.08 -0.15
C ILE A 615 -23.23 -10.33 -1.48
N GLY A 616 -23.30 -11.06 -2.60
CA GLY A 616 -23.55 -10.44 -3.90
C GLY A 616 -22.55 -9.36 -4.36
N ASN A 617 -21.34 -9.32 -3.80
CA ASN A 617 -20.31 -8.38 -4.27
C ASN A 617 -19.87 -8.79 -5.69
N HIS A 618 -19.53 -7.82 -6.55
CA HIS A 618 -19.32 -8.11 -7.99
C HIS A 618 -17.94 -8.71 -8.29
N MET A 619 -17.01 -8.68 -7.33
CA MET A 619 -15.84 -9.56 -7.33
C MET A 619 -15.95 -10.63 -6.24
N ASP A 620 -15.07 -10.60 -5.24
CA ASP A 620 -14.87 -11.70 -4.31
C ASP A 620 -15.56 -11.45 -2.97
N GLY A 621 -16.05 -12.48 -2.29
CA GLY A 621 -16.61 -12.36 -0.94
C GLY A 621 -15.52 -12.04 0.09
N PHE A 622 -14.64 -13.01 0.33
CA PHE A 622 -13.45 -12.87 1.17
C PHE A 622 -12.19 -13.13 0.35
N SER A 623 -11.30 -12.14 0.27
CA SER A 623 -10.08 -12.18 -0.53
C SER A 623 -8.84 -11.92 0.33
N ASP A 624 -7.80 -12.73 0.17
CA ASP A 624 -6.49 -12.45 0.75
C ASP A 624 -5.83 -11.20 0.14
N ASN A 625 -6.23 -10.83 -1.08
CA ASN A 625 -5.61 -9.80 -1.91
C ASN A 625 -4.09 -9.82 -1.84
N PHE A 626 -3.53 -11.02 -2.08
CA PHE A 626 -2.09 -11.28 -2.04
C PHE A 626 -1.44 -11.20 -0.67
N ASN A 627 -2.16 -11.18 0.45
CA ASN A 627 -1.56 -11.27 1.78
C ASN A 627 -1.22 -12.74 2.14
N PRO A 628 0.05 -13.13 2.17
CA PRO A 628 0.44 -14.51 2.49
C PRO A 628 0.51 -14.78 4.00
N GLY A 629 0.03 -13.84 4.83
CA GLY A 629 0.06 -13.96 6.29
C GLY A 629 -0.81 -15.09 6.83
N ALA A 630 -0.62 -15.39 8.12
CA ALA A 630 -1.48 -16.32 8.87
C ALA A 630 -2.83 -15.67 9.21
N LEU A 631 -3.58 -15.25 8.18
CA LEU A 631 -4.92 -14.67 8.28
C LEU A 631 -5.83 -15.57 9.11
N GLN A 632 -6.62 -15.02 10.03
CA GLN A 632 -7.59 -15.79 10.80
C GLN A 632 -8.99 -15.57 10.22
N VAL A 633 -9.53 -16.58 9.56
CA VAL A 633 -10.79 -16.50 8.82
C VAL A 633 -11.74 -17.51 9.45
N SER A 634 -12.72 -17.05 10.25
CA SER A 634 -13.58 -17.99 10.98
C SER A 634 -15.05 -17.61 11.12
N ASN A 635 -15.93 -18.61 11.10
CA ASN A 635 -17.38 -18.43 11.28
C ASN A 635 -18.00 -17.43 10.30
N ASN A 636 -17.45 -17.30 9.09
CA ASN A 636 -17.97 -16.38 8.07
C ASN A 636 -18.94 -17.08 7.12
N ILE A 637 -19.86 -16.33 6.52
CA ILE A 637 -20.75 -16.81 5.46
C ILE A 637 -20.55 -15.97 4.19
N ALA A 638 -20.27 -16.61 3.07
CA ALA A 638 -20.28 -15.95 1.75
C ALA A 638 -21.47 -16.49 0.93
N LEU A 639 -22.27 -15.60 0.36
CA LEU A 639 -23.47 -15.93 -0.42
C LEU A 639 -23.44 -15.18 -1.76
N ASP A 640 -23.43 -15.93 -2.85
CA ASP A 640 -23.65 -15.40 -4.21
C ASP A 640 -22.73 -14.23 -4.66
N ASN A 641 -21.49 -14.14 -4.17
CA ASN A 641 -20.52 -13.18 -4.71
C ASN A 641 -20.15 -13.56 -6.16
N VAL A 642 -20.08 -12.60 -7.07
CA VAL A 642 -20.09 -12.86 -8.51
C VAL A 642 -18.87 -13.66 -8.98
N ARG A 643 -17.66 -13.34 -8.49
CA ARG A 643 -16.43 -14.05 -8.84
C ARG A 643 -16.18 -15.23 -7.88
N PHE A 644 -15.44 -15.04 -6.78
CA PHE A 644 -15.23 -16.06 -5.75
C PHE A 644 -16.03 -15.76 -4.49
N ASN A 645 -16.52 -16.77 -3.76
CA ASN A 645 -16.99 -16.54 -2.40
C ASN A 645 -15.79 -16.45 -1.43
N PHE A 646 -14.81 -17.33 -1.60
CA PHE A 646 -13.52 -17.30 -0.89
C PHE A 646 -12.35 -17.49 -1.87
N ILE A 647 -11.37 -16.58 -1.81
CA ILE A 647 -10.10 -16.68 -2.53
C ILE A 647 -8.91 -16.36 -1.60
N PHE A 648 -8.08 -17.38 -1.37
CA PHE A 648 -6.88 -17.37 -0.54
C PHE A 648 -5.81 -18.19 -1.26
N ARG A 649 -4.87 -17.49 -1.90
CA ARG A 649 -3.99 -18.02 -2.93
C ARG A 649 -2.71 -18.58 -2.33
N PRO A 650 -2.07 -19.58 -2.94
CA PRO A 650 -0.81 -20.09 -2.43
C PRO A 650 0.28 -19.02 -2.51
N SER A 651 0.96 -18.75 -1.39
CA SER A 651 2.20 -17.98 -1.40
C SER A 651 3.29 -18.72 -2.18
N PRO A 652 4.05 -18.06 -3.07
CA PRO A 652 5.22 -18.66 -3.69
C PRO A 652 6.43 -18.71 -2.75
N TYR A 653 6.35 -18.09 -1.57
CA TYR A 653 7.49 -17.92 -0.65
C TYR A 653 7.44 -18.86 0.56
N TYR A 654 6.25 -19.33 0.95
CA TYR A 654 6.04 -20.19 2.11
C TYR A 654 4.99 -21.25 1.81
N GLY A 655 5.07 -22.39 2.50
CA GLY A 655 4.08 -23.45 2.37
C GLY A 655 2.74 -23.10 3.04
N PRO A 656 1.66 -23.84 2.70
CA PRO A 656 0.31 -23.62 3.24
C PRO A 656 0.23 -23.73 4.77
N GLU A 657 1.17 -24.40 5.42
CA GLU A 657 1.23 -24.53 6.88
C GLU A 657 1.52 -23.21 7.62
N LYS A 658 2.06 -22.21 6.90
CA LYS A 658 2.37 -20.87 7.41
C LYS A 658 1.35 -19.80 6.99
N GLN A 659 0.42 -20.14 6.12
CA GLN A 659 -0.62 -19.24 5.60
C GLN A 659 -1.98 -19.56 6.24
N GLY A 660 -2.88 -18.57 6.25
CA GLY A 660 -4.34 -18.66 6.50
C GLY A 660 -4.86 -19.79 7.39
N ILE A 661 -5.54 -19.45 8.48
CA ILE A 661 -6.23 -20.38 9.38
C ILE A 661 -7.74 -20.27 9.12
N PHE A 662 -8.35 -21.37 8.66
CA PHE A 662 -9.76 -21.39 8.27
C PHE A 662 -10.56 -22.34 9.16
N LYS A 663 -11.64 -21.81 9.76
CA LYS A 663 -12.53 -22.57 10.64
C LYS A 663 -13.98 -22.14 10.52
N ASN A 664 -14.91 -23.10 10.42
CA ASN A 664 -16.36 -22.88 10.42
C ASN A 664 -16.85 -21.90 9.34
N ASN A 665 -16.11 -21.69 8.25
CA ASN A 665 -16.58 -20.83 7.16
C ASN A 665 -17.57 -21.59 6.29
N VAL A 666 -18.54 -20.87 5.74
CA VAL A 666 -19.58 -21.43 4.88
C VAL A 666 -19.68 -20.61 3.61
N SER A 667 -19.56 -21.27 2.47
CA SER A 667 -19.78 -20.72 1.15
C SER A 667 -21.07 -21.27 0.57
N LEU A 668 -21.97 -20.39 0.12
CA LEU A 668 -23.28 -20.75 -0.42
C LEU A 668 -23.51 -20.09 -1.77
N ARG A 669 -24.25 -20.81 -2.60
CA ARG A 669 -24.69 -20.38 -3.92
C ARG A 669 -26.18 -20.70 -4.07
N THR A 670 -27.01 -19.71 -4.41
CA THR A 670 -28.41 -19.93 -4.81
C THR A 670 -28.52 -20.31 -6.28
N GLN A 671 -27.53 -19.91 -7.08
CA GLN A 671 -27.35 -20.30 -8.48
C GLN A 671 -25.89 -20.72 -8.70
N PRO A 672 -25.60 -21.66 -9.62
CA PRO A 672 -24.24 -22.04 -9.95
C PRO A 672 -23.37 -20.80 -10.28
N GLY A 673 -22.22 -20.70 -9.65
CA GLY A 673 -21.23 -19.64 -9.90
C GLY A 673 -20.31 -20.00 -11.06
N LYS A 674 -19.49 -19.04 -11.51
CA LYS A 674 -18.45 -19.30 -12.52
C LYS A 674 -17.27 -20.08 -11.96
N TYR A 675 -16.89 -19.80 -10.70
CA TYR A 675 -15.68 -20.35 -10.08
C TYR A 675 -15.98 -21.06 -8.76
N ASP A 676 -15.25 -22.14 -8.52
CA ASP A 676 -15.13 -22.79 -7.21
C ASP A 676 -14.28 -21.94 -6.25
N ASP A 677 -14.42 -22.15 -4.94
CA ASP A 677 -13.59 -21.46 -3.96
C ASP A 677 -12.13 -21.94 -4.01
N ALA A 678 -11.19 -21.00 -4.00
CA ALA A 678 -9.76 -21.27 -4.03
C ALA A 678 -9.15 -20.95 -2.67
N VAL A 679 -9.03 -21.93 -1.78
CA VAL A 679 -8.55 -21.71 -0.39
C VAL A 679 -7.30 -22.53 -0.09
N VAL A 680 -6.19 -21.83 0.17
CA VAL A 680 -4.91 -22.41 0.58
C VAL A 680 -4.53 -21.93 1.98
N GLY A 681 -4.15 -22.87 2.84
CA GLY A 681 -3.71 -22.62 4.20
C GLY A 681 -3.99 -23.81 5.13
N ARG A 682 -4.08 -23.55 6.43
CA ARG A 682 -4.55 -24.49 7.45
C ARG A 682 -6.08 -24.51 7.48
N VAL A 683 -6.65 -25.40 6.68
CA VAL A 683 -8.10 -25.57 6.55
C VAL A 683 -8.59 -26.74 7.40
N ASP A 684 -9.41 -26.46 8.42
CA ASP A 684 -10.03 -27.52 9.21
C ASP A 684 -11.27 -28.13 8.52
N ALA A 685 -11.74 -29.27 9.03
CA ALA A 685 -12.88 -30.02 8.46
C ALA A 685 -14.26 -29.37 8.69
N SER A 686 -14.32 -28.25 9.41
CA SER A 686 -15.58 -27.56 9.70
C SER A 686 -15.98 -26.55 8.64
N ASN A 687 -15.08 -26.23 7.70
CA ASN A 687 -15.37 -25.33 6.58
C ASN A 687 -16.14 -26.05 5.47
N TYR A 688 -17.11 -25.34 4.87
CA TYR A 688 -17.83 -25.76 3.68
C TYR A 688 -17.53 -24.78 2.56
N PHE A 689 -16.77 -25.22 1.56
CA PHE A 689 -16.36 -24.41 0.41
C PHE A 689 -16.97 -24.97 -0.87
N ILE A 690 -17.24 -24.10 -1.84
CA ILE A 690 -17.77 -24.50 -3.14
C ILE A 690 -16.69 -25.27 -3.91
N ARG A 691 -17.00 -26.53 -4.25
CA ARG A 691 -16.21 -27.41 -5.13
C ARG A 691 -17.14 -28.15 -6.06
N ASN A 692 -16.88 -28.08 -7.37
CA ASN A 692 -17.77 -28.56 -8.43
C ASN A 692 -19.21 -28.07 -8.20
N ASN A 693 -19.37 -26.76 -7.98
CA ASN A 693 -20.68 -26.12 -7.72
C ASN A 693 -21.44 -26.61 -6.47
N ARG A 694 -20.78 -27.30 -5.53
CA ARG A 694 -21.40 -27.79 -4.28
C ARG A 694 -20.61 -27.34 -3.06
N ALA A 695 -21.30 -26.89 -2.00
CA ALA A 695 -20.62 -26.50 -0.77
C ALA A 695 -20.31 -27.75 0.07
N VAL A 696 -19.04 -28.15 0.09
CA VAL A 696 -18.60 -29.41 0.71
C VAL A 696 -17.45 -29.16 1.68
N ASN A 697 -17.40 -29.96 2.75
CA ASN A 697 -16.26 -29.99 3.65
C ASN A 697 -15.21 -31.03 3.24
N SER A 698 -14.08 -31.07 3.95
CA SER A 698 -12.99 -32.03 3.66
C SER A 698 -13.35 -33.49 3.91
N GLN A 699 -14.47 -33.76 4.58
CA GLN A 699 -15.02 -35.11 4.80
C GLN A 699 -16.06 -35.50 3.74
N GLY A 700 -16.31 -34.65 2.75
CA GLY A 700 -17.32 -34.87 1.69
C GLY A 700 -18.76 -34.63 2.13
N LYS A 701 -18.99 -34.06 3.32
CA LYS A 701 -20.33 -33.64 3.75
C LYS A 701 -20.71 -32.37 3.02
N GLU A 702 -21.91 -32.38 2.45
CA GLU A 702 -22.49 -31.25 1.73
C GLU A 702 -23.37 -30.39 2.66
N LEU A 703 -23.35 -29.09 2.41
CA LEU A 703 -24.27 -28.10 2.97
C LEU A 703 -24.96 -27.39 1.81
N THR A 704 -26.25 -27.11 1.94
CA THR A 704 -27.03 -26.44 0.89
C THR A 704 -27.82 -25.28 1.49
N THR A 705 -28.37 -24.43 0.63
CA THR A 705 -29.29 -23.36 1.03
C THR A 705 -30.54 -23.90 1.75
N ALA A 706 -30.95 -25.15 1.48
CA ALA A 706 -32.08 -25.78 2.16
C ALA A 706 -31.88 -26.01 3.67
N ASN A 707 -30.62 -25.98 4.15
CA ASN A 707 -30.29 -26.08 5.58
C ASN A 707 -30.58 -24.79 6.37
N TYR A 708 -30.99 -23.73 5.68
CA TYR A 708 -31.31 -22.43 6.27
C TYR A 708 -32.81 -22.15 6.16
N GLN A 709 -33.34 -21.39 7.13
CA GLN A 709 -34.74 -20.95 7.13
C GLN A 709 -35.01 -20.05 5.92
N SER A 710 -34.13 -19.07 5.69
CA SER A 710 -34.12 -18.25 4.47
C SER A 710 -32.70 -17.96 4.00
N VAL A 711 -32.52 -17.88 2.68
CA VAL A 711 -31.34 -17.31 2.01
C VAL A 711 -31.70 -16.09 1.16
N ALA A 712 -32.95 -15.62 1.25
CA ALA A 712 -33.36 -14.38 0.63
C ALA A 712 -32.79 -13.22 1.44
N VAL A 713 -32.00 -12.36 0.78
CA VAL A 713 -31.39 -11.20 1.40
C VAL A 713 -32.50 -10.22 1.84
N PRO A 714 -32.53 -9.79 3.12
CA PRO A 714 -33.46 -8.77 3.57
C PRO A 714 -33.31 -7.48 2.77
N ALA A 715 -34.42 -6.80 2.48
CA ALA A 715 -34.38 -5.50 1.80
C ALA A 715 -33.68 -4.43 2.63
N VAL A 716 -33.69 -4.57 3.96
CA VAL A 716 -33.03 -3.68 4.92
C VAL A 716 -32.44 -4.54 6.04
N PHE A 717 -31.20 -4.23 6.45
CA PHE A 717 -30.62 -4.77 7.68
C PHE A 717 -30.83 -3.77 8.82
N SER A 718 -31.90 -3.96 9.59
CA SER A 718 -32.16 -3.13 10.77
C SER A 718 -31.16 -3.42 11.89
N ARG A 719 -31.07 -2.51 12.86
CA ARG A 719 -30.27 -2.68 14.07
C ARG A 719 -31.14 -2.80 15.31
N ASP A 720 -30.73 -3.63 16.26
CA ASP A 720 -31.35 -3.67 17.60
C ASP A 720 -30.91 -2.48 18.47
N GLU A 721 -31.44 -2.37 19.70
CA GLU A 721 -31.09 -1.29 20.63
C GLU A 721 -29.60 -1.25 21.00
N LYS A 722 -28.93 -2.40 20.97
CA LYS A 722 -27.48 -2.54 21.21
C LYS A 722 -26.66 -2.21 19.95
N GLY A 723 -27.32 -2.00 18.81
CA GLY A 723 -26.75 -1.67 17.51
C GLY A 723 -26.36 -2.88 16.67
N ASN A 724 -26.68 -4.10 17.08
CA ASN A 724 -26.37 -5.31 16.32
C ASN A 724 -27.26 -5.39 15.08
N LEU A 725 -26.69 -5.83 13.95
CA LEU A 725 -27.44 -6.09 12.73
C LEU A 725 -28.41 -7.27 12.94
N GLN A 726 -29.66 -7.07 12.56
CA GLN A 726 -30.73 -8.06 12.68
C GLN A 726 -30.88 -8.81 11.35
N LEU A 727 -30.69 -10.12 11.40
CA LEU A 727 -30.84 -11.00 10.23
C LEU A 727 -32.28 -11.55 10.09
N GLY A 728 -33.03 -11.63 11.18
CA GLY A 728 -34.29 -12.40 11.20
C GLY A 728 -34.03 -13.86 10.84
N ASP A 729 -34.84 -14.41 9.94
CA ASP A 729 -34.72 -15.80 9.46
C ASP A 729 -33.58 -15.98 8.44
N PHE A 730 -33.01 -14.87 7.93
CA PHE A 730 -31.93 -14.92 6.94
C PHE A 730 -30.68 -15.57 7.53
N LEU A 731 -30.20 -16.64 6.87
CA LEU A 731 -29.07 -17.47 7.29
C LEU A 731 -29.21 -18.08 8.69
N GLN A 732 -30.42 -18.11 9.24
CA GLN A 732 -30.73 -18.90 10.43
C GLN A 732 -30.77 -20.39 10.04
N LYS A 733 -30.02 -21.24 10.74
CA LYS A 733 -30.05 -22.69 10.49
C LYS A 733 -31.39 -23.30 10.93
N LYS A 734 -31.84 -24.32 10.20
CA LYS A 734 -33.00 -25.16 10.55
C LYS A 734 -32.67 -26.18 11.64
#